data_AF-A0A875RVS8-F1
#
_entry.id   AF-A0A875RVS8-F1
#
_cell.length_a   1.000
_cell.length_b   1.000
_cell.length_c   1.000
_cell.angle_alpha   90.00
_cell.angle_beta   90.00
_cell.angle_gamma   90.00
#
_symmetry.space_group_name_H-M   'P 1'
#
loop_
_entity.id
_entity.type
_entity.pdbx_description
1 polymer ?
#
loop_
_entity_poly.entity_id
_entity_poly.type
_entity_poly.pdbx_seq_one_letter_code
_entity_poly.pdbx_strand_id
1 'polypeptide(L)'
;MLAAVMFAKVYPLAATSKDATVRQPKELVCFSRDGDNEIHIDDSELRYYYLPNSELDTPGGIDLQGGFGNFKKNPNNDVGELAGLLKAVESYERTVGNKIPVNIITWRGLMRQLMMLPYENRDKVVLNVVIFDGQLFIQADALTIMASRKIEESTLTELHRRQIFSGYKFEAISTLESPWAQCSRKHIEKRSKKTVSNIEQYSTVVRTTIGRAKLLLGAEVDCAWDYKPDHHDIEEGQKADPLRHYVELKTTGVVDSPNACSIFEKKLLKTWTQCFLVGIPKVIYGFRDNNLILRSVEQFNTEEIPLLLRDGPFQRSQQGSQQRPINKCMHCLKFFSGLINWIAENIPKNDEAKTYRIEYDPVANKNYINVRENEEEHRDVVLKVYRALLKNALHLELPLVDYKGRANLLDRVRKSFRKQKQVNNSLVCQELLRDAMEWNNIFYQWYEEKPSDTDPKYLQLVRAVHPKKVEDEVELHGISLLIQNDKKQSIPSEEEILSKIRERKLNSWIKLYIERRQEKNLLPRKTKLDAKYVKEILKSKVLYERRKKILYRVSAKLHRPSTAGLKCVNGTFNDITVIYTPWNSRVFTEKGNFIYKQRKRHDQYLLDLLDYEEYRKKWINVYKDEMEWEDTVEQLRGGYPRKDRSWMELFQWYEDYLSAISRDIERDTITYNKRQYCYYEKLKPQFEEMYADSKKNMKRLMEVVKRNEVGPYTDAVGEDLGQIMKEHGFKDPSDQENDQ
;
A
#
# COMPACT_ATOMS: atom_id res chain seq x y z
N MET A 1 -21.15 30.75 -10.02
CA MET A 1 -21.43 29.79 -11.10
C MET A 1 -21.61 28.42 -10.48
N LEU A 2 -22.67 27.69 -10.82
CA LEU A 2 -22.68 26.24 -10.56
C LEU A 2 -21.84 25.60 -11.67
N ALA A 3 -20.67 25.06 -11.32
CA ALA A 3 -20.02 24.05 -12.17
C ALA A 3 -20.80 22.75 -12.00
N ALA A 4 -21.01 22.01 -13.09
CA ALA A 4 -21.77 20.77 -13.04
C ALA A 4 -21.02 19.72 -12.22
N VAL A 5 -21.67 19.19 -11.18
CA VAL A 5 -21.27 17.91 -10.58
C VAL A 5 -21.95 16.83 -11.41
N MET A 6 -21.24 16.21 -12.35
CA MET A 6 -21.80 15.02 -12.98
C MET A 6 -21.89 13.88 -11.96
N PHE A 7 -23.07 13.30 -11.84
CA PHE A 7 -23.30 12.19 -10.92
C PHE A 7 -22.46 10.99 -11.35
N ALA A 8 -21.53 10.56 -10.48
CA ALA A 8 -20.83 9.30 -10.65
C ALA A 8 -21.86 8.16 -10.77
N LYS A 9 -21.78 7.37 -11.84
CA LYS A 9 -22.69 6.23 -12.06
C LYS A 9 -22.34 5.16 -11.04
N VAL A 10 -23.33 4.61 -10.33
CA VAL A 10 -23.09 3.61 -9.27
C VAL A 10 -23.70 2.25 -9.60
N TYR A 11 -22.96 1.18 -9.30
CA TYR A 11 -23.41 -0.21 -9.39
C TYR A 11 -23.42 -0.84 -7.99
N PRO A 12 -24.57 -1.29 -7.44
CA PRO A 12 -24.63 -1.86 -6.10
C PRO A 12 -23.93 -3.21 -5.99
N LEU A 13 -23.16 -3.46 -4.92
CA LEU A 13 -22.57 -4.78 -4.63
C LEU A 13 -23.63 -5.88 -4.38
N ALA A 14 -24.87 -5.49 -4.07
CA ALA A 14 -26.01 -6.40 -3.91
C ALA A 14 -26.80 -6.67 -5.22
N ALA A 15 -26.44 -6.02 -6.33
CA ALA A 15 -27.12 -6.24 -7.61
C ALA A 15 -26.71 -7.58 -8.23
N THR A 16 -27.65 -8.29 -8.84
CA THR A 16 -27.39 -9.55 -9.55
C THR A 16 -28.17 -9.59 -10.85
N SER A 17 -27.51 -10.03 -11.93
CA SER A 17 -28.17 -10.26 -13.21
C SER A 17 -29.03 -11.53 -13.18
N LYS A 18 -30.14 -11.49 -13.90
CA LYS A 18 -30.89 -12.71 -14.28
C LYS A 18 -30.16 -13.47 -15.39
N ASP A 19 -29.50 -12.75 -16.30
CA ASP A 19 -28.65 -13.30 -17.34
C ASP A 19 -27.23 -13.58 -16.81
N ALA A 20 -26.87 -14.86 -16.77
CA ALA A 20 -25.55 -15.36 -16.44
C ALA A 20 -24.98 -16.22 -17.58
N THR A 21 -25.41 -15.98 -18.82
CA THR A 21 -24.96 -16.70 -20.00
C THR A 21 -23.46 -16.47 -20.20
N VAL A 22 -22.70 -17.53 -20.41
CA VAL A 22 -21.27 -17.46 -20.75
C VAL A 22 -21.03 -18.26 -22.02
N ARG A 23 -20.35 -17.67 -23.00
CA ARG A 23 -19.85 -18.42 -24.16
C ARG A 23 -18.53 -19.09 -23.80
N GLN A 24 -18.28 -20.30 -24.30
CA GLN A 24 -17.00 -20.98 -24.10
C GLN A 24 -15.85 -20.02 -24.49
N PRO A 25 -14.89 -19.75 -23.59
CA PRO A 25 -13.70 -18.98 -23.92
C PRO A 25 -12.89 -19.68 -25.03
N LYS A 26 -12.22 -18.91 -25.89
CA LYS A 26 -11.32 -19.43 -26.93
C LYS A 26 -10.04 -18.61 -27.00
N GLU A 27 -8.89 -19.29 -27.01
CA GLU A 27 -7.59 -18.68 -27.33
C GLU A 27 -7.63 -18.12 -28.76
N LEU A 28 -7.01 -16.96 -28.97
CA LEU A 28 -6.79 -16.37 -30.29
C LEU A 28 -5.29 -16.33 -30.64
N VAL A 29 -4.46 -16.01 -29.65
CA VAL A 29 -3.01 -15.85 -29.78
C VAL A 29 -2.37 -16.03 -28.39
N CYS A 30 -1.10 -16.39 -28.34
CA CYS A 30 -0.30 -16.45 -27.13
C CYS A 30 0.96 -15.58 -27.27
N PHE A 31 1.64 -15.34 -26.14
CA PHE A 31 2.96 -14.72 -26.10
C PHE A 31 3.71 -15.17 -24.86
N SER A 32 5.04 -15.12 -24.94
CA SER A 32 5.96 -15.39 -23.85
C SER A 32 6.63 -14.08 -23.39
N ARG A 33 6.93 -13.98 -22.10
CA ARG A 33 7.95 -13.07 -21.57
C ARG A 33 9.12 -13.92 -21.12
N ASP A 34 10.31 -13.70 -21.67
CA ASP A 34 11.51 -14.46 -21.32
C ASP A 34 12.16 -14.01 -20.01
N GLY A 35 13.26 -14.66 -19.64
CA GLY A 35 14.03 -14.38 -18.42
C GLY A 35 14.74 -13.01 -18.37
N ASP A 36 14.81 -12.28 -19.48
CA ASP A 36 15.35 -10.92 -19.58
C ASP A 36 14.23 -9.84 -19.66
N ASN A 37 12.96 -10.26 -19.64
CA ASN A 37 11.71 -9.50 -19.81
C ASN A 37 11.29 -9.15 -21.25
N GLU A 38 11.94 -9.70 -22.27
CA GLU A 38 11.52 -9.45 -23.66
C GLU A 38 10.25 -10.23 -24.03
N ILE A 39 9.41 -9.63 -24.88
CA ILE A 39 8.09 -10.18 -25.25
C ILE A 39 8.14 -10.82 -26.64
N HIS A 40 7.98 -12.13 -26.70
CA HIS A 40 7.96 -12.93 -27.93
C HIS A 40 6.54 -13.41 -28.24
N ILE A 41 6.10 -13.36 -29.50
CA ILE A 41 4.74 -13.78 -29.89
C ILE A 41 4.76 -15.27 -30.26
N ASP A 42 5.02 -16.10 -29.25
CA ASP A 42 5.19 -17.55 -29.32
C ASP A 42 4.70 -18.24 -28.03
N ASP A 43 5.12 -19.49 -27.82
CA ASP A 43 4.94 -20.29 -26.61
C ASP A 43 6.26 -20.83 -26.02
N SER A 44 7.39 -20.15 -26.28
CA SER A 44 8.73 -20.51 -25.82
C SER A 44 8.85 -20.73 -24.30
N GLU A 45 8.04 -20.03 -23.49
CA GLU A 45 8.04 -20.18 -22.03
C GLU A 45 6.91 -21.08 -21.47
N LEU A 46 6.13 -21.74 -22.34
CA LEU A 46 5.10 -22.70 -21.91
C LEU A 46 5.75 -23.92 -21.24
N ARG A 47 5.35 -24.17 -19.98
CA ARG A 47 5.78 -25.34 -19.21
C ARG A 47 4.77 -26.49 -19.30
N TYR A 48 5.22 -27.72 -19.03
CA TYR A 48 4.41 -28.94 -19.13
C TYR A 48 4.36 -29.67 -17.78
N TYR A 49 3.19 -30.05 -17.29
CA TYR A 49 3.02 -30.64 -15.96
C TYR A 49 3.70 -32.01 -15.84
N TYR A 50 4.48 -32.19 -14.78
CA TYR A 50 5.12 -33.45 -14.43
C TYR A 50 5.46 -33.51 -12.94
N LEU A 51 4.69 -34.28 -12.18
CA LEU A 51 5.00 -34.62 -10.79
C LEU A 51 4.52 -36.04 -10.45
N PRO A 52 5.37 -37.07 -10.61
CA PRO A 52 5.02 -38.44 -10.28
C PRO A 52 4.79 -38.64 -8.78
N ASN A 53 3.80 -39.47 -8.40
CA ASN A 53 3.52 -39.79 -7.00
C ASN A 53 4.76 -40.30 -6.25
N SER A 54 5.64 -41.06 -6.92
CA SER A 54 6.90 -41.56 -6.36
C SER A 54 7.87 -40.45 -5.92
N GLU A 55 7.74 -39.21 -6.43
CA GLU A 55 8.52 -38.07 -5.92
C GLU A 55 7.91 -37.52 -4.60
N LEU A 56 6.59 -37.64 -4.39
CA LEU A 56 5.91 -37.30 -3.13
C LEU A 56 6.23 -38.32 -2.02
N ASP A 57 6.31 -39.61 -2.38
CA ASP A 57 6.64 -40.72 -1.47
C ASP A 57 8.11 -40.73 -1.00
N THR A 58 8.95 -39.80 -1.50
CA THR A 58 10.37 -39.68 -1.13
C THR A 58 10.53 -39.48 0.38
N PRO A 59 11.40 -40.23 1.09
CA PRO A 59 11.66 -40.02 2.51
C PRO A 59 12.06 -38.57 2.82
N GLY A 60 11.23 -37.88 3.61
CA GLY A 60 11.34 -36.46 3.93
C GLY A 60 10.28 -35.59 3.25
N GLY A 61 9.88 -35.91 2.01
CA GLY A 61 8.99 -35.13 1.15
C GLY A 61 9.73 -34.03 0.36
N ILE A 62 9.02 -33.32 -0.52
CA ILE A 62 9.60 -32.27 -1.37
C ILE A 62 9.59 -30.93 -0.63
N ASP A 63 10.76 -30.34 -0.38
CA ASP A 63 10.91 -29.02 0.25
C ASP A 63 10.63 -27.87 -0.73
N LEU A 64 9.54 -27.14 -0.49
CA LEU A 64 9.14 -25.98 -1.30
C LEU A 64 9.78 -24.65 -0.86
N GLN A 65 10.74 -24.67 0.09
CA GLN A 65 11.62 -23.51 0.34
C GLN A 65 13.05 -23.71 -0.20
N GLY A 66 13.35 -24.88 -0.78
CA GLY A 66 14.65 -25.22 -1.32
C GLY A 66 15.12 -24.24 -2.41
N GLY A 67 16.11 -23.42 -2.09
CA GLY A 67 16.65 -22.39 -2.99
C GLY A 67 16.12 -20.97 -2.75
N PHE A 68 15.33 -20.72 -1.70
CA PHE A 68 14.76 -19.38 -1.38
C PHE A 68 15.78 -18.24 -1.40
N GLY A 69 17.00 -18.46 -0.89
CA GLY A 69 18.07 -17.44 -0.87
C GLY A 69 18.62 -17.06 -2.25
N ASN A 70 18.34 -17.86 -3.29
CA ASN A 70 18.79 -17.64 -4.67
C ASN A 70 17.63 -17.26 -5.59
N PHE A 71 16.47 -16.88 -5.05
CA PHE A 71 15.27 -16.57 -5.84
C PHE A 71 15.47 -15.35 -6.74
N LYS A 72 15.47 -15.56 -8.06
CA LYS A 72 15.48 -14.49 -9.06
C LYS A 72 14.10 -13.80 -9.11
N LYS A 73 13.93 -12.76 -8.30
CA LYS A 73 12.74 -11.89 -8.41
C LYS A 73 12.82 -11.05 -9.69
N ASN A 74 11.68 -10.82 -10.33
CA ASN A 74 11.60 -9.81 -11.38
C ASN A 74 11.94 -8.41 -10.82
N PRO A 75 12.94 -7.69 -11.37
CA PRO A 75 13.25 -6.32 -10.95
C PRO A 75 12.19 -5.31 -11.39
N ASN A 76 11.42 -5.62 -12.44
CA ASN A 76 10.35 -4.76 -12.94
C ASN A 76 9.16 -4.82 -11.98
N ASN A 77 8.70 -3.64 -11.52
CA ASN A 77 7.55 -3.50 -10.64
C ASN A 77 6.23 -3.61 -11.42
N ASP A 78 6.06 -4.71 -12.16
CA ASP A 78 4.98 -4.98 -13.13
C ASP A 78 3.59 -4.65 -12.53
N VAL A 79 2.96 -3.58 -13.00
CA VAL A 79 1.62 -3.13 -12.55
C VAL A 79 0.48 -3.65 -13.43
N GLY A 80 0.72 -4.69 -14.24
CA GLY A 80 -0.24 -5.21 -15.21
C GLY A 80 -0.37 -4.29 -16.43
N GLU A 81 0.77 -3.89 -17.01
CA GLU A 81 0.82 -3.04 -18.20
C GLU A 81 0.20 -3.73 -19.42
N LEU A 82 -0.47 -2.98 -20.30
CA LEU A 82 -1.14 -3.58 -21.46
C LEU A 82 -0.19 -3.94 -22.63
N ALA A 83 1.10 -3.57 -22.56
CA ALA A 83 2.02 -3.64 -23.70
C ALA A 83 2.13 -5.03 -24.36
N GLY A 84 2.39 -6.09 -23.59
CA GLY A 84 2.49 -7.45 -24.12
C GLY A 84 1.18 -7.97 -24.73
N LEU A 85 0.06 -7.70 -24.05
CA LEU A 85 -1.29 -8.01 -24.55
C LEU A 85 -1.59 -7.28 -25.87
N LEU A 86 -1.23 -5.99 -25.97
CA LEU A 86 -1.43 -5.20 -27.19
C LEU A 86 -0.54 -5.68 -28.34
N LYS A 87 0.73 -6.05 -28.09
CA LYS A 87 1.64 -6.62 -29.10
C LYS A 87 1.10 -7.95 -29.67
N ALA A 88 0.51 -8.79 -28.82
CA ALA A 88 -0.14 -10.03 -29.24
C ALA A 88 -1.45 -9.78 -30.02
N VAL A 89 -2.28 -8.83 -29.57
CA VAL A 89 -3.50 -8.40 -30.29
C VAL A 89 -3.15 -7.85 -31.68
N GLU A 90 -2.16 -6.96 -31.78
CA GLU A 90 -1.69 -6.39 -33.04
C GLU A 90 -1.23 -7.50 -34.01
N SER A 91 -0.43 -8.46 -33.54
CA SER A 91 0.02 -9.60 -34.35
C SER A 91 -1.15 -10.43 -34.90
N TYR A 92 -2.14 -10.73 -34.05
CA TYR A 92 -3.34 -11.46 -34.47
C TYR A 92 -4.18 -10.65 -35.48
N GLU A 93 -4.41 -9.37 -35.23
CA GLU A 93 -5.23 -8.50 -36.10
C GLU A 93 -4.57 -8.25 -37.45
N ARG A 94 -3.23 -8.12 -37.50
CA ARG A 94 -2.45 -8.10 -38.75
C ARG A 94 -2.58 -9.41 -39.52
N THR A 95 -2.52 -10.55 -38.84
CA THR A 95 -2.63 -11.89 -39.45
C THR A 95 -4.03 -12.18 -40.00
N VAL A 96 -5.08 -11.72 -39.31
CA VAL A 96 -6.49 -11.91 -39.72
C VAL A 96 -7.00 -10.75 -40.61
N GLY A 97 -6.22 -9.68 -40.76
CA GLY A 97 -6.56 -8.48 -41.54
C GLY A 97 -7.76 -7.69 -41.01
N ASN A 98 -8.22 -7.98 -39.77
CA ASN A 98 -9.45 -7.45 -39.18
C ASN A 98 -9.33 -7.33 -37.67
N LYS A 99 -9.86 -6.23 -37.11
CA LYS A 99 -9.97 -6.01 -35.66
C LYS A 99 -10.81 -7.09 -34.97
N ILE A 100 -10.40 -7.53 -33.79
CA ILE A 100 -11.12 -8.48 -32.94
C ILE A 100 -12.43 -7.84 -32.45
N PRO A 101 -13.62 -8.36 -32.81
CA PRO A 101 -14.89 -7.71 -32.46
C PRO A 101 -15.31 -8.08 -31.03
N VAL A 102 -14.76 -7.34 -30.07
CA VAL A 102 -15.07 -7.35 -28.63
C VAL A 102 -15.48 -5.96 -28.13
N ASN A 103 -15.89 -5.85 -26.86
CA ASN A 103 -16.26 -4.60 -26.19
C ASN A 103 -15.23 -4.12 -25.17
N ILE A 104 -14.46 -5.03 -24.57
CA ILE A 104 -13.51 -4.76 -23.49
C ILE A 104 -12.24 -5.57 -23.74
N ILE A 105 -11.08 -4.94 -23.59
CA ILE A 105 -9.74 -5.57 -23.65
C ILE A 105 -9.01 -5.28 -22.33
N THR A 106 -8.56 -6.33 -21.63
CA THR A 106 -8.00 -6.20 -20.27
C THR A 106 -7.29 -7.48 -19.81
N TRP A 107 -6.77 -7.49 -18.58
CA TRP A 107 -6.17 -8.65 -17.92
C TRP A 107 -7.20 -9.46 -17.11
N ARG A 108 -7.11 -10.79 -17.19
CA ARG A 108 -7.88 -11.78 -16.42
C ARG A 108 -7.88 -11.49 -14.91
N GLY A 109 -6.76 -11.02 -14.37
CA GLY A 109 -6.62 -10.65 -12.96
C GLY A 109 -7.56 -9.54 -12.49
N LEU A 110 -7.81 -8.52 -13.32
CA LEU A 110 -8.67 -7.38 -13.00
C LEU A 110 -10.15 -7.78 -13.03
N MET A 111 -10.53 -8.58 -14.03
CA MET A 111 -11.89 -9.14 -14.11
C MET A 111 -12.16 -10.11 -12.95
N ARG A 112 -11.17 -10.90 -12.52
CA ARG A 112 -11.26 -11.73 -11.31
C ARG A 112 -11.46 -10.89 -10.05
N GLN A 113 -10.73 -9.77 -9.92
CA GLN A 113 -10.87 -8.86 -8.79
C GLN A 113 -12.29 -8.27 -8.72
N LEU A 114 -12.83 -7.79 -9.84
CA LEU A 114 -14.23 -7.32 -9.90
C LEU A 114 -15.23 -8.45 -9.60
N MET A 115 -15.06 -9.64 -10.18
CA MET A 115 -15.95 -10.79 -9.99
C MET A 115 -16.02 -11.27 -8.53
N MET A 116 -14.93 -11.11 -7.78
CA MET A 116 -14.82 -11.51 -6.37
C MET A 116 -15.35 -10.47 -5.37
N LEU A 117 -15.72 -9.25 -5.78
CA LEU A 117 -16.20 -8.19 -4.87
C LEU A 117 -17.41 -8.55 -3.98
N PRO A 118 -18.26 -9.56 -4.24
CA PRO A 118 -19.23 -10.03 -3.26
C PRO A 118 -18.63 -10.73 -2.02
N TYR A 119 -17.34 -11.11 -2.05
CA TYR A 119 -16.66 -11.88 -0.99
C TYR A 119 -15.23 -11.39 -0.63
N GLU A 120 -14.49 -10.79 -1.57
CA GLU A 120 -13.19 -10.14 -1.35
C GLU A 120 -13.35 -8.62 -1.54
N ASN A 121 -13.82 -7.93 -0.50
CA ASN A 121 -14.20 -6.50 -0.56
C ASN A 121 -13.55 -5.64 0.55
N ARG A 122 -12.39 -6.08 1.05
CA ARG A 122 -11.61 -5.38 2.08
C ARG A 122 -10.66 -4.33 1.53
N ASP A 123 -10.27 -4.52 0.27
CA ASP A 123 -9.19 -3.78 -0.37
C ASP A 123 -9.78 -2.81 -1.41
N LYS A 124 -9.14 -1.65 -1.57
CA LYS A 124 -9.57 -0.65 -2.55
C LYS A 124 -9.24 -1.11 -3.97
N VAL A 125 -10.20 -0.99 -4.89
CA VAL A 125 -10.01 -1.28 -6.32
C VAL A 125 -10.11 0.03 -7.10
N VAL A 126 -9.11 0.34 -7.91
CA VAL A 126 -9.11 1.49 -8.82
C VAL A 126 -8.60 1.04 -10.18
N LEU A 127 -9.48 1.09 -11.19
CA LEU A 127 -9.14 0.77 -12.58
C LEU A 127 -9.40 2.00 -13.46
N ASN A 128 -8.50 2.27 -14.39
CA ASN A 128 -8.64 3.27 -15.44
C ASN A 128 -9.21 2.61 -16.69
N VAL A 129 -10.12 3.30 -17.38
CA VAL A 129 -10.78 2.85 -18.60
C VAL A 129 -10.55 3.86 -19.70
N VAL A 130 -9.82 3.44 -20.74
CA VAL A 130 -9.58 4.18 -21.98
C VAL A 130 -10.57 3.72 -23.04
N ILE A 131 -11.09 4.66 -23.83
CA ILE A 131 -11.93 4.39 -25.00
C ILE A 131 -11.06 4.57 -26.25
N PHE A 132 -10.99 3.55 -27.10
CA PHE A 132 -10.28 3.59 -28.38
C PHE A 132 -10.92 2.63 -29.39
N ASP A 133 -11.12 3.08 -30.62
CA ASP A 133 -11.67 2.35 -31.76
C ASP A 133 -12.90 1.49 -31.43
N GLY A 134 -13.86 2.08 -30.69
CA GLY A 134 -15.11 1.42 -30.30
C GLY A 134 -15.00 0.44 -29.11
N GLN A 135 -13.85 0.39 -28.43
CA GLN A 135 -13.53 -0.60 -27.40
C GLN A 135 -13.08 0.06 -26.09
N LEU A 136 -13.22 -0.68 -24.98
CA LEU A 136 -12.82 -0.24 -23.64
C LEU A 136 -11.55 -0.99 -23.20
N PHE A 137 -10.44 -0.28 -23.12
CA PHE A 137 -9.18 -0.79 -22.60
C PHE A 137 -9.13 -0.54 -21.08
N ILE A 138 -9.00 -1.58 -20.27
CA ILE A 138 -9.06 -1.47 -18.81
C ILE A 138 -7.74 -1.92 -18.18
N GLN A 139 -7.10 -1.02 -17.44
CA GLN A 139 -5.87 -1.27 -16.66
C GLN A 139 -6.06 -0.83 -15.21
N ALA A 140 -5.30 -1.38 -14.27
CA ALA A 140 -5.29 -0.92 -12.89
C ALA A 140 -4.57 0.44 -12.74
N ASP A 141 -4.88 1.16 -11.67
CA ASP A 141 -4.17 2.37 -11.28
C ASP A 141 -2.81 2.03 -10.63
N ALA A 142 -1.72 2.39 -11.33
CA ALA A 142 -0.36 2.04 -10.92
C ALA A 142 0.01 2.58 -9.52
N LEU A 143 -0.39 3.81 -9.19
CA LEU A 143 -0.13 4.41 -7.88
C LEU A 143 -0.85 3.64 -6.76
N THR A 144 -2.09 3.21 -7.00
CA THR A 144 -2.85 2.37 -6.06
C THR A 144 -2.19 1.01 -5.86
N ILE A 145 -1.69 0.36 -6.93
CA ILE A 145 -0.92 -0.89 -6.81
C ILE A 145 0.37 -0.68 -6.01
N MET A 146 1.18 0.32 -6.36
CA MET A 146 2.47 0.58 -5.70
C MET A 146 2.30 0.92 -4.21
N ALA A 147 1.27 1.70 -3.86
CA ALA A 147 0.93 1.99 -2.47
C ALA A 147 0.52 0.72 -1.71
N SER A 148 -0.31 -0.14 -2.33
CA SER A 148 -0.71 -1.41 -1.73
C SER A 148 0.46 -2.36 -1.52
N ARG A 149 1.32 -2.56 -2.54
CA ARG A 149 2.54 -3.38 -2.46
C ARG A 149 3.48 -2.91 -1.35
N LYS A 150 3.75 -1.61 -1.27
CA LYS A 150 4.64 -1.03 -0.24
C LYS A 150 4.12 -1.26 1.19
N ILE A 151 2.80 -1.24 1.38
CA ILE A 151 2.18 -1.60 2.66
C ILE A 151 2.34 -3.11 2.92
N GLU A 152 1.99 -3.96 1.95
CA GLU A 152 2.13 -5.42 2.07
C GLU A 152 3.56 -5.83 2.43
N GLU A 153 4.56 -5.39 1.65
CA GLU A 153 5.99 -5.66 1.87
C GLU A 153 6.48 -5.28 3.27
N SER A 154 6.00 -4.15 3.81
CA SER A 154 6.32 -3.69 5.17
C SER A 154 5.73 -4.59 6.27
N THR A 155 4.74 -5.42 5.94
CA THR A 155 4.07 -6.39 6.84
C THR A 155 4.47 -7.84 6.58
N LEU A 156 5.20 -8.15 5.49
CA LEU A 156 5.63 -9.50 5.17
C LEU A 156 6.66 -10.01 6.21
N THR A 157 6.29 -11.06 6.93
CA THR A 157 7.23 -11.85 7.72
C THR A 157 8.12 -12.71 6.81
N GLU A 158 9.25 -13.19 7.32
CA GLU A 158 10.11 -14.16 6.63
C GLU A 158 9.32 -15.43 6.23
N LEU A 159 8.43 -15.90 7.10
CA LEU A 159 7.53 -17.02 6.80
C LEU A 159 6.59 -16.68 5.63
N HIS A 160 6.01 -15.48 5.57
CA HIS A 160 5.17 -15.07 4.44
C HIS A 160 5.97 -15.03 3.13
N ARG A 161 7.22 -14.52 3.15
CA ARG A 161 8.09 -14.50 1.96
C ARG A 161 8.40 -15.92 1.45
N ARG A 162 8.69 -16.86 2.34
CA ARG A 162 8.89 -18.28 2.00
C ARG A 162 7.61 -18.96 1.52
N GLN A 163 6.45 -18.59 2.08
CA GLN A 163 5.15 -19.08 1.63
C GLN A 163 4.78 -18.55 0.23
N ILE A 164 5.18 -17.33 -0.15
CA ILE A 164 5.07 -16.81 -1.52
C ILE A 164 6.00 -17.61 -2.45
N PHE A 165 7.28 -17.74 -2.09
CA PHE A 165 8.25 -18.55 -2.86
C PHE A 165 7.78 -20.00 -3.07
N SER A 166 7.08 -20.61 -2.11
CA SER A 166 6.55 -21.97 -2.25
C SER A 166 5.51 -22.16 -3.35
N GLY A 167 4.96 -21.08 -3.95
CA GLY A 167 4.21 -21.13 -5.21
C GLY A 167 5.16 -21.40 -6.37
N TYR A 168 6.00 -20.40 -6.71
CA TYR A 168 7.01 -20.49 -7.77
C TYR A 168 7.92 -21.74 -7.66
N LYS A 169 8.23 -22.20 -6.43
CA LYS A 169 8.98 -23.45 -6.23
C LYS A 169 8.16 -24.69 -6.54
N PHE A 170 6.85 -24.72 -6.26
CA PHE A 170 5.96 -25.81 -6.64
C PHE A 170 5.80 -25.87 -8.16
N GLU A 171 5.58 -24.73 -8.82
CA GLU A 171 5.56 -24.60 -10.28
C GLU A 171 6.88 -25.15 -10.88
N ALA A 172 8.03 -24.70 -10.39
CA ALA A 172 9.35 -25.12 -10.89
C ALA A 172 9.74 -26.59 -10.60
N ILE A 173 9.11 -27.28 -9.65
CA ILE A 173 9.36 -28.72 -9.39
C ILE A 173 8.30 -29.64 -9.99
N SER A 174 7.12 -29.12 -10.33
CA SER A 174 6.00 -29.88 -10.89
C SER A 174 5.81 -29.67 -12.40
N THR A 175 6.78 -29.04 -13.06
CA THR A 175 6.73 -28.78 -14.52
C THR A 175 8.07 -29.02 -15.22
N LEU A 176 8.00 -29.23 -16.54
CA LEU A 176 9.12 -29.38 -17.47
C LEU A 176 9.16 -28.19 -18.43
N GLU A 177 10.33 -27.94 -19.02
CA GLU A 177 10.53 -26.95 -20.11
C GLU A 177 10.01 -27.43 -21.47
N SER A 178 9.61 -28.70 -21.60
CA SER A 178 9.10 -29.30 -22.84
C SER A 178 8.23 -30.53 -22.51
N PRO A 179 7.45 -31.09 -23.46
CA PRO A 179 6.75 -32.36 -23.25
C PRO A 179 7.70 -33.49 -22.82
N TRP A 180 7.24 -34.40 -21.96
CA TRP A 180 8.08 -35.40 -21.30
C TRP A 180 9.03 -36.17 -22.23
N ALA A 181 8.56 -36.57 -23.41
CA ALA A 181 9.35 -37.33 -24.39
C ALA A 181 10.56 -36.57 -24.96
N GLN A 182 10.59 -35.24 -24.83
CA GLN A 182 11.68 -34.37 -25.29
C GLN A 182 12.69 -34.07 -24.16
N CYS A 183 12.33 -34.32 -22.89
CA CYS A 183 13.17 -34.00 -21.74
C CYS A 183 14.13 -35.14 -21.37
N SER A 184 15.44 -34.85 -21.32
CA SER A 184 16.43 -35.82 -20.81
C SER A 184 16.18 -36.15 -19.33
N ARG A 185 16.45 -37.41 -18.93
CA ARG A 185 16.33 -37.85 -17.53
C ARG A 185 17.13 -36.97 -16.55
N LYS A 186 18.32 -36.52 -16.98
CA LYS A 186 19.21 -35.59 -16.26
C LYS A 186 18.60 -34.20 -16.03
N HIS A 187 17.70 -33.74 -16.91
CA HIS A 187 16.93 -32.52 -16.72
C HIS A 187 15.80 -32.76 -15.70
N ILE A 188 14.99 -33.81 -15.93
CA ILE A 188 13.87 -34.23 -15.06
C ILE A 188 14.32 -34.33 -13.59
N GLU A 189 15.40 -35.07 -13.30
CA GLU A 189 15.89 -35.29 -11.92
C GLU A 189 16.56 -34.06 -11.29
N LYS A 190 16.77 -32.97 -12.04
CA LYS A 190 17.44 -31.74 -11.56
C LYS A 190 16.50 -30.55 -11.33
N ARG A 191 15.20 -30.65 -11.63
CA ARG A 191 14.20 -29.58 -11.35
C ARG A 191 14.31 -29.00 -9.94
N SER A 192 14.42 -29.87 -8.94
CA SER A 192 14.56 -29.49 -7.52
C SER A 192 15.76 -28.57 -7.24
N LYS A 193 16.78 -28.56 -8.11
CA LYS A 193 18.00 -27.77 -8.05
C LYS A 193 18.04 -26.60 -9.05
N LYS A 194 17.04 -26.44 -9.93
CA LYS A 194 16.92 -25.25 -10.81
C LYS A 194 16.69 -24.02 -9.94
N THR A 195 17.35 -22.91 -10.30
CA THR A 195 17.08 -21.59 -9.72
C THR A 195 15.66 -21.18 -10.07
N VAL A 196 14.84 -20.89 -9.06
CA VAL A 196 13.49 -20.38 -9.26
C VAL A 196 13.56 -18.90 -9.63
N SER A 197 12.66 -18.50 -10.53
CA SER A 197 12.47 -17.13 -10.97
C SER A 197 10.96 -16.84 -11.10
N ASN A 198 10.58 -15.57 -11.21
CA ASN A 198 9.23 -15.15 -11.58
C ASN A 198 9.23 -14.05 -12.66
N ILE A 199 10.25 -14.10 -13.54
CA ILE A 199 10.37 -13.21 -14.70
C ILE A 199 9.65 -13.86 -15.88
N GLU A 200 10.05 -15.10 -16.19
CA GLU A 200 9.53 -15.97 -17.24
C GLU A 200 8.02 -16.17 -17.08
N GLN A 201 7.24 -15.88 -18.13
CA GLN A 201 5.78 -16.06 -18.14
C GLN A 201 5.29 -16.49 -19.51
N TYR A 202 4.41 -17.50 -19.55
CA TYR A 202 3.59 -17.79 -20.72
C TYR A 202 2.19 -17.20 -20.55
N SER A 203 1.67 -16.54 -21.60
CA SER A 203 0.35 -15.88 -21.57
C SER A 203 -0.52 -16.22 -22.79
N THR A 204 -1.78 -16.54 -22.51
CA THR A 204 -2.84 -16.72 -23.52
C THR A 204 -3.70 -15.46 -23.63
N VAL A 205 -4.18 -15.15 -24.85
CA VAL A 205 -5.13 -14.07 -25.13
C VAL A 205 -6.46 -14.69 -25.55
N VAL A 206 -7.44 -14.60 -24.64
CA VAL A 206 -8.67 -15.38 -24.70
C VAL A 206 -9.90 -14.50 -24.95
N ARG A 207 -10.66 -14.83 -25.99
CA ARG A 207 -11.94 -14.20 -26.31
C ARG A 207 -13.08 -14.96 -25.65
N THR A 208 -13.96 -14.24 -24.95
CA THR A 208 -15.17 -14.78 -24.32
C THR A 208 -16.35 -13.82 -24.43
N THR A 209 -17.51 -14.18 -23.89
CA THR A 209 -18.70 -13.31 -23.78
C THR A 209 -19.49 -13.67 -22.54
N ILE A 210 -19.82 -12.68 -21.72
CA ILE A 210 -20.57 -12.84 -20.47
C ILE A 210 -21.81 -11.94 -20.56
N GLY A 211 -23.00 -12.55 -20.54
CA GLY A 211 -24.24 -11.93 -20.99
C GLY A 211 -24.12 -11.46 -22.45
N ARG A 212 -24.17 -10.14 -22.66
CA ARG A 212 -23.99 -9.48 -23.97
C ARG A 212 -22.57 -8.93 -24.18
N ALA A 213 -21.83 -8.67 -23.10
CA ALA A 213 -20.50 -8.09 -23.12
C ALA A 213 -19.45 -9.07 -23.66
N LYS A 214 -18.88 -8.76 -24.83
CA LYS A 214 -17.78 -9.51 -25.45
C LYS A 214 -16.45 -9.05 -24.85
N LEU A 215 -15.64 -9.98 -24.35
CA LEU A 215 -14.39 -9.68 -23.65
C LEU A 215 -13.19 -10.29 -24.39
N LEU A 216 -12.04 -9.63 -24.32
CA LEU A 216 -10.73 -10.17 -24.62
C LEU A 216 -9.85 -10.05 -23.38
N LEU A 217 -9.32 -11.19 -22.91
CA LEU A 217 -8.63 -11.31 -21.64
C LEU A 217 -7.22 -11.87 -21.86
N GLY A 218 -6.19 -11.09 -21.53
CA GLY A 218 -4.84 -11.64 -21.35
C GLY A 218 -4.76 -12.41 -20.03
N ALA A 219 -4.10 -13.58 -20.04
CA ALA A 219 -3.89 -14.38 -18.84
C ALA A 219 -2.57 -15.16 -18.90
N GLU A 220 -1.74 -14.96 -17.87
CA GLU A 220 -0.69 -15.90 -17.46
C GLU A 220 -1.28 -17.31 -17.24
N VAL A 221 -0.56 -18.34 -17.70
CA VAL A 221 -0.91 -19.77 -17.58
C VAL A 221 0.28 -20.54 -17.02
N ASP A 222 0.05 -21.29 -15.94
CA ASP A 222 1.14 -21.92 -15.17
C ASP A 222 1.80 -23.10 -15.93
N CYS A 223 1.00 -23.95 -16.60
CA CYS A 223 1.48 -24.99 -17.53
C CYS A 223 0.38 -25.61 -18.41
N ALA A 224 0.78 -26.41 -19.41
CA ALA A 224 -0.06 -27.42 -20.05
C ALA A 224 -0.02 -28.75 -19.28
N TRP A 225 -1.10 -29.55 -19.36
CA TRP A 225 -1.25 -30.84 -18.69
C TRP A 225 -0.45 -31.96 -19.36
N ASP A 226 -0.45 -31.97 -20.69
CA ASP A 226 0.02 -33.07 -21.54
C ASP A 226 0.79 -32.55 -22.77
N TYR A 227 0.12 -31.80 -23.64
CA TYR A 227 0.68 -31.15 -24.82
C TYR A 227 -0.07 -29.84 -25.12
N LYS A 228 0.44 -29.03 -26.05
CA LYS A 228 -0.34 -27.95 -26.67
C LYS A 228 -0.66 -28.36 -28.11
N PRO A 229 -1.93 -28.49 -28.50
CA PRO A 229 -2.29 -28.88 -29.86
C PRO A 229 -1.91 -27.77 -30.85
N ASP A 230 -1.16 -28.14 -31.88
CA ASP A 230 -0.79 -27.24 -32.97
C ASP A 230 -1.81 -27.33 -34.16
N HIS A 231 -1.41 -26.87 -35.35
CA HIS A 231 -2.21 -26.93 -36.57
C HIS A 231 -2.05 -28.23 -37.39
N HIS A 232 -1.09 -29.09 -37.07
CA HIS A 232 -0.92 -30.44 -37.61
C HIS A 232 -1.61 -31.51 -36.73
N ASP A 233 -1.76 -31.25 -35.42
CA ASP A 233 -2.44 -32.12 -34.44
C ASP A 233 -3.98 -32.24 -34.62
N ILE A 234 -4.57 -31.55 -35.61
CA ILE A 234 -6.03 -31.41 -35.77
C ILE A 234 -6.53 -31.86 -37.14
N GLU A 235 -7.73 -32.45 -37.18
CA GLU A 235 -8.41 -32.82 -38.43
C GLU A 235 -8.72 -31.60 -39.31
N GLU A 236 -8.72 -31.80 -40.62
CA GLU A 236 -8.98 -30.74 -41.60
C GLU A 236 -10.36 -30.09 -41.37
N GLY A 237 -10.37 -28.76 -41.18
CA GLY A 237 -11.57 -27.98 -40.87
C GLY A 237 -11.89 -27.83 -39.38
N GLN A 238 -11.21 -28.55 -38.48
CA GLN A 238 -11.26 -28.27 -37.05
C GLN A 238 -10.40 -27.04 -36.67
N LYS A 239 -10.39 -26.68 -35.39
CA LYS A 239 -9.49 -25.68 -34.81
C LYS A 239 -8.97 -26.19 -33.47
N ALA A 240 -7.68 -26.02 -33.22
CA ALA A 240 -7.06 -26.31 -31.93
C ALA A 240 -7.79 -25.59 -30.78
N ASP A 241 -7.87 -26.24 -29.62
CA ASP A 241 -8.44 -25.69 -28.39
C ASP A 241 -7.42 -25.81 -27.22
N PRO A 242 -6.27 -25.09 -27.27
CA PRO A 242 -5.20 -25.19 -26.26
C PRO A 242 -5.66 -25.02 -24.81
N LEU A 243 -6.72 -24.22 -24.61
CA LEU A 243 -7.31 -23.99 -23.29
C LEU A 243 -7.70 -25.28 -22.55
N ARG A 244 -8.12 -26.34 -23.28
CA ARG A 244 -8.47 -27.65 -22.69
C ARG A 244 -7.29 -28.35 -22.02
N HIS A 245 -6.08 -28.02 -22.47
CA HIS A 245 -4.84 -28.63 -22.03
C HIS A 245 -4.21 -27.87 -20.86
N TYR A 246 -4.48 -26.57 -20.71
CA TYR A 246 -3.89 -25.76 -19.64
C TYR A 246 -4.33 -26.16 -18.21
N VAL A 247 -3.47 -25.81 -17.25
CA VAL A 247 -3.59 -26.09 -15.82
C VAL A 247 -3.20 -24.84 -15.03
N GLU A 248 -3.92 -24.58 -13.93
CA GLU A 248 -3.53 -23.59 -12.93
C GLU A 248 -3.00 -24.31 -11.66
N LEU A 249 -1.73 -24.08 -11.31
CA LEU A 249 -1.00 -24.67 -10.19
C LEU A 249 -1.04 -23.77 -8.97
N LYS A 250 -1.42 -24.27 -7.79
CA LYS A 250 -1.49 -23.45 -6.56
C LYS A 250 -1.02 -24.23 -5.34
N THR A 251 -0.62 -23.53 -4.28
CA THR A 251 -0.23 -24.17 -3.00
C THR A 251 -1.05 -23.69 -1.81
N THR A 252 -1.19 -24.57 -0.81
CA THR A 252 -1.89 -24.27 0.44
C THR A 252 -1.33 -25.05 1.62
N GLY A 253 -1.67 -24.63 2.84
CA GLY A 253 -1.47 -25.46 4.02
C GLY A 253 -2.41 -26.67 3.99
N VAL A 254 -2.01 -27.78 4.62
CA VAL A 254 -2.85 -28.96 4.84
C VAL A 254 -4.22 -28.60 5.46
N VAL A 255 -5.27 -29.34 5.07
CA VAL A 255 -6.65 -29.09 5.49
C VAL A 255 -7.03 -30.05 6.62
N ASP A 256 -6.45 -29.79 7.80
CA ASP A 256 -6.55 -30.64 9.00
C ASP A 256 -7.73 -30.31 9.92
N SER A 257 -8.42 -29.20 9.68
CA SER A 257 -9.33 -28.58 10.65
C SER A 257 -10.46 -27.79 9.97
N PRO A 258 -11.62 -27.58 10.63
CA PRO A 258 -12.72 -26.81 10.06
C PRO A 258 -12.35 -25.36 9.68
N ASN A 259 -11.38 -24.76 10.38
CA ASN A 259 -10.85 -23.44 10.04
C ASN A 259 -9.96 -23.48 8.78
N ALA A 260 -9.06 -24.47 8.66
CA ALA A 260 -8.29 -24.68 7.44
C ALA A 260 -9.20 -24.94 6.24
N CYS A 261 -10.26 -25.75 6.43
CA CYS A 261 -11.29 -25.98 5.40
C CYS A 261 -12.00 -24.68 4.98
N SER A 262 -12.41 -23.83 5.94
CA SER A 262 -13.01 -22.52 5.65
C SER A 262 -12.05 -21.55 4.93
N ILE A 263 -10.74 -21.68 5.14
CA ILE A 263 -9.72 -20.92 4.41
C ILE A 263 -9.53 -21.50 3.00
N PHE A 264 -9.52 -22.82 2.86
CA PHE A 264 -9.41 -23.50 1.57
C PHE A 264 -10.62 -23.23 0.67
N GLU A 265 -11.86 -23.29 1.17
CA GLU A 265 -13.06 -22.91 0.39
C GLU A 265 -12.94 -21.50 -0.23
N LYS A 266 -12.34 -20.54 0.49
CA LYS A 266 -12.15 -19.17 0.00
C LYS A 266 -11.08 -19.10 -1.09
N LYS A 267 -9.97 -19.83 -0.92
CA LYS A 267 -8.94 -19.97 -1.96
C LYS A 267 -9.50 -20.64 -3.22
N LEU A 268 -10.22 -21.75 -3.06
CA LEU A 268 -10.78 -22.53 -4.15
C LEU A 268 -11.83 -21.72 -4.94
N LEU A 269 -12.64 -20.88 -4.26
CA LEU A 269 -13.53 -19.91 -4.93
C LEU A 269 -12.76 -18.89 -5.77
N LYS A 270 -11.66 -18.34 -5.22
CA LYS A 270 -10.78 -17.38 -5.92
C LYS A 270 -10.14 -18.03 -7.15
N THR A 271 -9.57 -19.22 -7.01
CA THR A 271 -8.94 -19.96 -8.11
C THR A 271 -9.97 -20.43 -9.14
N TRP A 272 -11.20 -20.77 -8.75
CA TRP A 272 -12.30 -20.97 -9.68
C TRP A 272 -12.57 -19.71 -10.52
N THR A 273 -12.70 -18.53 -9.90
CA THR A 273 -12.88 -17.28 -10.68
C THR A 273 -11.68 -16.96 -11.58
N GLN A 274 -10.47 -17.34 -11.19
CA GLN A 274 -9.28 -17.21 -12.06
C GLN A 274 -9.42 -18.08 -13.31
N CYS A 275 -9.74 -19.36 -13.15
CA CYS A 275 -9.73 -20.34 -14.23
C CYS A 275 -10.96 -20.21 -15.14
N PHE A 276 -12.15 -20.02 -14.55
CA PHE A 276 -13.43 -19.92 -15.25
C PHE A 276 -13.47 -18.76 -16.27
N LEU A 277 -12.87 -17.61 -15.96
CA LEU A 277 -12.89 -16.43 -16.84
C LEU A 277 -12.19 -16.66 -18.18
N VAL A 278 -11.21 -17.59 -18.24
CA VAL A 278 -10.41 -17.89 -19.43
C VAL A 278 -10.49 -19.34 -19.89
N GLY A 279 -11.29 -20.17 -19.23
CA GLY A 279 -11.61 -21.53 -19.69
C GLY A 279 -10.60 -22.61 -19.31
N ILE A 280 -9.67 -22.34 -18.40
CA ILE A 280 -8.71 -23.34 -17.88
C ILE A 280 -9.51 -24.42 -17.12
N PRO A 281 -9.49 -25.71 -17.54
CA PRO A 281 -10.36 -26.74 -16.97
C PRO A 281 -9.78 -27.47 -15.76
N LYS A 282 -8.46 -27.40 -15.53
CA LYS A 282 -7.78 -28.14 -14.45
C LYS A 282 -7.10 -27.18 -13.47
N VAL A 283 -7.25 -27.46 -12.18
CA VAL A 283 -6.53 -26.81 -11.08
C VAL A 283 -5.80 -27.88 -10.28
N ILE A 284 -4.53 -27.67 -9.95
CA ILE A 284 -3.76 -28.61 -9.12
C ILE A 284 -3.27 -27.91 -7.86
N TYR A 285 -3.68 -28.43 -6.70
CA TYR A 285 -3.25 -27.92 -5.40
C TYR A 285 -2.17 -28.80 -4.78
N GLY A 286 -1.01 -28.21 -4.51
CA GLY A 286 -0.01 -28.78 -3.60
C GLY A 286 -0.32 -28.41 -2.14
N PHE A 287 -0.62 -29.41 -1.30
CA PHE A 287 -0.81 -29.23 0.14
C PHE A 287 0.51 -29.45 0.87
N ARG A 288 0.98 -28.41 1.56
CA ARG A 288 2.24 -28.41 2.31
C ARG A 288 2.02 -28.21 3.80
N ASP A 289 2.96 -28.70 4.60
CA ASP A 289 2.97 -28.48 6.05
C ASP A 289 3.57 -27.12 6.46
N ASN A 290 3.71 -26.91 7.77
CA ASN A 290 4.27 -25.69 8.36
C ASN A 290 5.78 -25.53 8.11
N ASN A 291 6.50 -26.62 7.80
CA ASN A 291 7.91 -26.61 7.40
C ASN A 291 8.08 -26.38 5.89
N LEU A 292 6.97 -26.14 5.17
CA LEU A 292 6.89 -25.96 3.72
C LEU A 292 7.23 -27.22 2.90
N ILE A 293 7.12 -28.39 3.51
CA ILE A 293 7.25 -29.67 2.80
C ILE A 293 5.91 -30.02 2.15
N LEU A 294 5.92 -30.37 0.87
CA LEU A 294 4.76 -30.89 0.14
C LEU A 294 4.38 -32.28 0.69
N ARG A 295 3.09 -32.49 0.98
CA ARG A 295 2.54 -33.70 1.61
C ARG A 295 1.51 -34.43 0.76
N SER A 296 0.73 -33.70 -0.04
CA SER A 296 -0.16 -34.29 -1.05
C SER A 296 -0.40 -33.32 -2.19
N VAL A 297 -0.92 -33.85 -3.30
CA VAL A 297 -1.32 -33.09 -4.49
C VAL A 297 -2.71 -33.58 -4.90
N GLU A 298 -3.60 -32.66 -5.26
CA GLU A 298 -4.99 -32.97 -5.66
C GLU A 298 -5.38 -32.15 -6.90
N GLN A 299 -6.02 -32.80 -7.86
CA GLN A 299 -6.60 -32.17 -9.04
C GLN A 299 -8.07 -31.83 -8.79
N PHE A 300 -8.47 -30.62 -9.17
CA PHE A 300 -9.86 -30.18 -9.22
C PHE A 300 -10.22 -29.78 -10.64
N ASN A 301 -11.35 -30.28 -11.14
CA ASN A 301 -11.90 -29.83 -12.42
C ASN A 301 -12.68 -28.53 -12.20
N THR A 302 -12.40 -27.49 -12.99
CA THR A 302 -12.95 -26.13 -12.80
C THR A 302 -14.48 -26.08 -12.80
N GLU A 303 -15.13 -26.99 -13.54
CA GLU A 303 -16.60 -27.09 -13.61
C GLU A 303 -17.25 -27.78 -12.40
N GLU A 304 -16.49 -28.57 -11.64
CA GLU A 304 -16.96 -29.27 -10.43
C GLU A 304 -16.88 -28.38 -9.18
N ILE A 305 -15.94 -27.44 -9.13
CA ILE A 305 -15.73 -26.55 -7.97
C ILE A 305 -17.03 -25.86 -7.48
N PRO A 306 -17.94 -25.35 -8.35
CA PRO A 306 -19.24 -24.81 -7.92
C PRO A 306 -20.15 -25.79 -7.19
N LEU A 307 -20.00 -27.10 -7.40
CA LEU A 307 -20.72 -28.15 -6.67
C LEU A 307 -20.03 -28.43 -5.33
N LEU A 308 -18.71 -28.65 -5.34
CA LEU A 308 -17.89 -28.85 -4.14
C LEU A 308 -18.09 -27.71 -3.12
N LEU A 309 -18.07 -26.46 -3.59
CA LEU A 309 -18.27 -25.28 -2.75
C LEU A 309 -19.72 -25.04 -2.31
N ARG A 310 -20.72 -25.63 -2.99
CA ARG A 310 -22.14 -25.61 -2.55
C ARG A 310 -22.38 -26.63 -1.45
N ASP A 311 -21.85 -27.83 -1.64
CA ASP A 311 -22.15 -28.99 -0.79
C ASP A 311 -21.15 -29.16 0.37
N GLY A 312 -20.09 -28.35 0.41
CA GLY A 312 -19.02 -28.36 1.41
C GLY A 312 -19.50 -28.19 2.86
N PRO A 313 -18.75 -28.76 3.84
CA PRO A 313 -19.20 -28.86 5.23
C PRO A 313 -19.33 -27.49 5.93
N PHE A 314 -18.56 -26.47 5.52
CA PHE A 314 -18.63 -25.16 6.14
C PHE A 314 -19.94 -24.44 5.80
N GLN A 315 -20.47 -24.54 4.57
CA GLN A 315 -21.80 -24.04 4.20
C GLN A 315 -22.90 -24.64 5.10
N ARG A 316 -22.88 -25.97 5.28
CA ARG A 316 -23.85 -26.70 6.10
C ARG A 316 -23.83 -26.31 7.58
N SER A 317 -22.71 -25.76 8.07
CA SER A 317 -22.55 -25.35 9.47
C SER A 317 -22.97 -23.91 9.78
N GLN A 318 -23.03 -23.02 8.77
CA GLN A 318 -23.37 -21.60 8.98
C GLN A 318 -24.86 -21.29 8.78
N GLN A 319 -25.58 -22.10 7.99
CA GLN A 319 -27.01 -21.93 7.78
C GLN A 319 -27.80 -22.93 8.62
N GLY A 320 -28.64 -22.42 9.53
CA GLY A 320 -29.68 -23.22 10.18
C GLY A 320 -30.63 -23.84 9.15
N SER A 321 -31.33 -24.89 9.53
CA SER A 321 -32.04 -25.86 8.67
C SER A 321 -33.24 -25.35 7.85
N GLN A 322 -33.34 -24.03 7.63
CA GLN A 322 -34.42 -23.35 6.90
C GLN A 322 -33.93 -22.50 5.72
N GLN A 323 -32.62 -22.34 5.51
CA GLN A 323 -32.07 -21.63 4.35
C GLN A 323 -31.40 -22.59 3.36
N ARG A 324 -31.48 -22.28 2.06
CA ARG A 324 -30.82 -23.04 0.99
C ARG A 324 -29.35 -22.60 0.84
N PRO A 325 -28.38 -23.53 0.67
CA PRO A 325 -26.97 -23.20 0.52
C PRO A 325 -26.74 -22.30 -0.70
N ILE A 326 -25.95 -21.25 -0.52
CA ILE A 326 -25.68 -20.26 -1.57
C ILE A 326 -24.51 -20.76 -2.40
N ASN A 327 -24.76 -21.08 -3.67
CA ASN A 327 -23.68 -21.33 -4.62
C ASN A 327 -22.92 -20.00 -4.87
N LYS A 328 -21.79 -19.83 -4.17
CA LYS A 328 -20.95 -18.63 -4.17
C LYS A 328 -20.43 -18.30 -5.59
N CYS A 329 -20.06 -19.33 -6.36
CA CYS A 329 -19.62 -19.21 -7.74
C CYS A 329 -20.70 -18.57 -8.63
N MET A 330 -21.94 -19.09 -8.56
CA MET A 330 -23.07 -18.54 -9.32
C MET A 330 -23.52 -17.16 -8.83
N HIS A 331 -23.29 -16.81 -7.56
CA HIS A 331 -23.52 -15.47 -7.06
C HIS A 331 -22.50 -14.48 -7.64
N CYS A 332 -21.19 -14.81 -7.58
CA CYS A 332 -20.13 -14.06 -8.26
C CYS A 332 -20.40 -13.88 -9.76
N LEU A 333 -20.82 -14.93 -10.46
CA LEU A 333 -21.12 -14.86 -11.90
C LEU A 333 -22.32 -13.95 -12.20
N LYS A 334 -23.41 -14.03 -11.42
CA LYS A 334 -24.58 -13.16 -11.62
C LYS A 334 -24.28 -11.69 -11.29
N PHE A 335 -23.50 -11.43 -10.25
CA PHE A 335 -22.99 -10.10 -9.93
C PHE A 335 -22.12 -9.57 -11.08
N PHE A 336 -21.09 -10.33 -11.47
CA PHE A 336 -20.11 -9.91 -12.47
C PHE A 336 -20.72 -9.74 -13.86
N SER A 337 -21.64 -10.63 -14.27
CA SER A 337 -22.40 -10.48 -15.51
C SER A 337 -23.17 -9.16 -15.52
N GLY A 338 -23.88 -8.84 -14.44
CA GLY A 338 -24.60 -7.58 -14.32
C GLY A 338 -23.68 -6.36 -14.37
N LEU A 339 -22.56 -6.41 -13.64
CA LEU A 339 -21.56 -5.35 -13.60
C LEU A 339 -20.90 -5.11 -14.96
N ILE A 340 -20.42 -6.16 -15.63
CA ILE A 340 -19.60 -6.03 -16.85
C ILE A 340 -20.45 -5.60 -18.06
N ASN A 341 -21.71 -6.05 -18.12
CA ASN A 341 -22.69 -5.54 -19.09
C ASN A 341 -23.05 -4.08 -18.78
N TRP A 342 -23.30 -3.74 -17.52
CA TRP A 342 -23.58 -2.36 -17.12
C TRP A 342 -22.41 -1.41 -17.44
N ILE A 343 -21.15 -1.80 -17.21
CA ILE A 343 -19.95 -1.04 -17.64
C ILE A 343 -19.95 -0.86 -19.16
N ALA A 344 -20.13 -1.96 -19.91
CA ALA A 344 -20.14 -1.94 -21.37
C ALA A 344 -21.31 -1.16 -21.99
N GLU A 345 -22.36 -0.89 -21.23
CA GLU A 345 -23.55 -0.12 -21.64
C GLU A 345 -23.51 1.34 -21.14
N ASN A 346 -22.76 1.63 -20.07
CA ASN A 346 -22.74 2.97 -19.46
C ASN A 346 -21.53 3.84 -19.80
N ILE A 347 -20.46 3.27 -20.35
CA ILE A 347 -19.32 4.02 -20.88
C ILE A 347 -19.52 4.16 -22.40
N PRO A 348 -19.66 5.40 -22.95
CA PRO A 348 -19.76 5.62 -24.39
C PRO A 348 -18.48 5.12 -25.09
N LYS A 349 -18.64 4.38 -26.19
CA LYS A 349 -17.50 3.80 -26.95
C LYS A 349 -17.09 4.64 -28.17
N ASN A 350 -17.81 5.72 -28.41
CA ASN A 350 -17.67 6.63 -29.55
C ASN A 350 -17.07 7.99 -29.16
N ASP A 351 -16.58 8.12 -27.93
CA ASP A 351 -16.00 9.35 -27.38
C ASP A 351 -14.62 9.07 -26.78
N GLU A 352 -13.64 8.94 -27.67
CA GLU A 352 -12.21 8.76 -27.31
C GLU A 352 -11.63 9.99 -26.61
N ALA A 353 -12.36 11.12 -26.59
CA ALA A 353 -11.96 12.31 -25.85
C ALA A 353 -12.17 12.19 -24.34
N LYS A 354 -12.42 10.98 -23.81
CA LYS A 354 -12.71 10.71 -22.40
C LYS A 354 -12.03 9.45 -21.88
N THR A 355 -11.73 9.45 -20.58
CA THR A 355 -11.50 8.23 -19.79
C THR A 355 -12.47 8.18 -18.63
N TYR A 356 -12.65 6.97 -18.10
CA TYR A 356 -13.45 6.71 -16.92
C TYR A 356 -12.60 5.99 -15.86
N ARG A 357 -13.02 6.08 -14.60
CA ARG A 357 -12.41 5.37 -13.47
C ARG A 357 -13.46 4.51 -12.79
N ILE A 358 -13.21 3.20 -12.74
CA ILE A 358 -13.98 2.21 -11.98
C ILE A 358 -13.34 2.14 -10.59
N GLU A 359 -14.11 2.46 -9.56
CA GLU A 359 -13.59 2.58 -8.19
C GLU A 359 -14.51 1.90 -7.17
N TYR A 360 -13.97 0.92 -6.45
CA TYR A 360 -14.56 0.37 -5.23
C TYR A 360 -13.71 0.82 -4.04
N ASP A 361 -14.33 1.52 -3.10
CA ASP A 361 -13.67 1.98 -1.88
C ASP A 361 -14.42 1.46 -0.63
N PRO A 362 -13.82 0.54 0.15
CA PRO A 362 -14.47 -0.06 1.32
C PRO A 362 -14.58 0.88 2.53
N VAL A 363 -13.93 2.06 2.50
CA VAL A 363 -14.02 3.08 3.55
C VAL A 363 -15.05 4.15 3.16
N ALA A 364 -14.97 4.65 1.93
CA ALA A 364 -15.82 5.74 1.45
C ALA A 364 -17.19 5.27 0.94
N ASN A 365 -17.28 4.14 0.22
CA ASN A 365 -18.55 3.68 -0.38
C ASN A 365 -18.66 2.15 -0.51
N LYS A 366 -18.48 1.43 0.61
CA LYS A 366 -18.43 -0.05 0.70
C LYS A 366 -19.56 -0.86 0.05
N ASN A 367 -20.67 -0.22 -0.34
CA ASN A 367 -21.85 -0.87 -0.90
C ASN A 367 -21.95 -0.74 -2.43
N TYR A 368 -21.12 0.07 -3.08
CA TYR A 368 -21.22 0.35 -4.51
C TYR A 368 -19.86 0.44 -5.20
N ILE A 369 -19.81 0.00 -6.45
CA ILE A 369 -18.77 0.36 -7.41
C ILE A 369 -19.19 1.68 -8.06
N ASN A 370 -18.24 2.59 -8.21
CA ASN A 370 -18.44 3.92 -8.76
C ASN A 370 -17.75 3.98 -10.12
N VAL A 371 -18.46 4.36 -11.18
CA VAL A 371 -17.90 4.70 -12.49
C VAL A 371 -18.09 6.18 -12.68
N ARG A 372 -16.98 6.91 -12.56
CA ARG A 372 -16.92 8.35 -12.85
C ARG A 372 -16.18 8.58 -14.15
N GLU A 373 -16.61 9.60 -14.88
CA GLU A 373 -15.75 10.22 -15.89
C GLU A 373 -14.54 10.83 -15.18
N ASN A 374 -13.38 10.83 -15.82
CA ASN A 374 -12.18 11.50 -15.29
C ASN A 374 -12.26 13.02 -15.54
N GLU A 375 -13.28 13.65 -14.96
CA GLU A 375 -13.30 15.11 -14.78
C GLU A 375 -12.02 15.56 -14.05
N GLU A 376 -11.54 16.77 -14.36
CA GLU A 376 -10.18 17.21 -14.07
C GLU A 376 -9.74 17.05 -12.59
N GLU A 377 -8.95 16.01 -12.31
CA GLU A 377 -7.58 16.27 -11.86
C GLU A 377 -6.55 16.01 -12.97
N HIS A 378 -6.94 15.66 -14.20
CA HIS A 378 -5.98 15.56 -15.32
C HIS A 378 -5.27 16.89 -15.58
N ARG A 379 -5.97 18.03 -15.60
CA ARG A 379 -5.34 19.35 -15.62
C ARG A 379 -4.47 19.62 -14.38
N ASP A 380 -4.80 19.06 -13.22
CA ASP A 380 -4.04 19.30 -12.00
C ASP A 380 -2.78 18.42 -11.91
N VAL A 381 -2.81 17.21 -12.47
CA VAL A 381 -1.66 16.32 -12.71
C VAL A 381 -0.78 16.87 -13.84
N VAL A 382 -1.37 17.30 -14.96
CA VAL A 382 -0.64 18.01 -16.01
C VAL A 382 -0.08 19.32 -15.46
N LEU A 383 -0.75 20.05 -14.54
CA LEU A 383 -0.16 21.19 -13.83
C LEU A 383 0.98 20.80 -12.89
N LYS A 384 0.90 19.65 -12.17
CA LYS A 384 1.97 19.13 -11.32
C LYS A 384 3.20 18.73 -12.16
N VAL A 385 3.00 18.04 -13.28
CA VAL A 385 4.05 17.65 -14.23
C VAL A 385 4.58 18.85 -15.03
N TYR A 386 3.74 19.79 -15.42
CA TYR A 386 4.14 21.08 -16.01
C TYR A 386 4.93 21.94 -15.01
N ARG A 387 4.58 21.93 -13.72
CA ARG A 387 5.39 22.55 -12.65
C ARG A 387 6.74 21.83 -12.49
N ALA A 388 6.79 20.50 -12.60
CA ALA A 388 8.04 19.74 -12.57
C ALA A 388 8.92 20.01 -13.80
N LEU A 389 8.36 19.98 -15.02
CA LEU A 389 9.02 20.36 -16.26
C LEU A 389 9.49 21.82 -16.26
N LEU A 390 8.67 22.75 -15.73
CA LEU A 390 9.09 24.14 -15.53
C LEU A 390 10.24 24.22 -14.53
N LYS A 391 10.16 23.53 -13.38
CA LYS A 391 11.24 23.49 -12.38
C LYS A 391 12.53 22.96 -13.00
N ASN A 392 12.46 21.86 -13.73
CA ASN A 392 13.65 21.25 -14.31
C ASN A 392 14.19 22.11 -15.46
N ALA A 393 13.35 22.64 -16.36
CA ALA A 393 13.79 23.62 -17.37
C ALA A 393 14.33 24.94 -16.77
N LEU A 394 13.91 25.33 -15.56
CA LEU A 394 14.47 26.44 -14.77
C LEU A 394 15.83 26.11 -14.13
N HIS A 395 16.20 24.83 -14.02
CA HIS A 395 17.48 24.37 -13.46
C HIS A 395 18.43 23.73 -14.48
N LEU A 396 17.96 23.38 -15.68
CA LEU A 396 18.80 22.83 -16.75
C LEU A 396 19.81 23.86 -17.26
N GLU A 397 21.08 23.51 -17.17
CA GLU A 397 22.21 24.29 -17.70
C GLU A 397 22.81 23.49 -18.85
N LEU A 398 22.80 24.10 -20.04
CA LEU A 398 22.96 23.39 -21.31
C LEU A 398 23.92 24.21 -22.20
N PRO A 399 25.06 23.63 -22.66
CA PRO A 399 26.10 24.37 -23.39
C PRO A 399 25.62 25.31 -24.52
N LEU A 400 24.63 24.88 -25.30
CA LEU A 400 24.07 25.61 -26.45
C LEU A 400 22.76 26.37 -26.17
N VAL A 401 22.26 26.40 -24.92
CA VAL A 401 21.01 27.11 -24.55
C VAL A 401 21.30 28.21 -23.53
N ASP A 402 21.67 29.39 -24.03
CA ASP A 402 21.87 30.58 -23.20
C ASP A 402 20.60 30.98 -22.40
N TYR A 403 20.74 31.91 -21.45
CA TYR A 403 19.64 32.44 -20.62
C TYR A 403 18.41 32.89 -21.45
N LYS A 404 18.63 33.55 -22.58
CA LYS A 404 17.58 34.03 -23.48
C LYS A 404 16.90 32.86 -24.18
N GLY A 405 17.64 31.80 -24.49
CA GLY A 405 17.14 30.48 -24.87
C GLY A 405 16.24 29.91 -23.78
N ARG A 406 16.78 29.66 -22.57
CA ARG A 406 16.05 29.13 -21.40
C ARG A 406 14.72 29.85 -21.16
N ALA A 407 14.71 31.18 -21.25
CA ALA A 407 13.49 31.99 -21.17
C ALA A 407 12.44 31.62 -22.23
N ASN A 408 12.84 31.40 -23.50
CA ASN A 408 11.89 30.95 -24.52
C ASN A 408 11.55 29.44 -24.43
N LEU A 409 12.35 28.61 -23.73
CA LEU A 409 11.95 27.23 -23.41
C LEU A 409 10.72 27.29 -22.52
N LEU A 410 10.83 28.08 -21.45
CA LEU A 410 9.78 28.29 -20.47
C LEU A 410 8.56 28.95 -21.13
N ASP A 411 8.73 29.96 -21.99
CA ASP A 411 7.62 30.52 -22.78
C ASP A 411 7.00 29.52 -23.77
N ARG A 412 7.78 28.67 -24.46
CA ARG A 412 7.24 27.63 -25.37
C ARG A 412 6.50 26.54 -24.61
N VAL A 413 7.01 26.10 -23.46
CA VAL A 413 6.33 25.18 -22.53
C VAL A 413 5.05 25.82 -21.98
N ARG A 414 5.11 27.09 -21.53
CA ARG A 414 3.95 27.91 -21.13
C ARG A 414 2.91 28.03 -22.26
N LYS A 415 3.33 28.23 -23.52
CA LYS A 415 2.45 28.35 -24.71
C LYS A 415 1.87 27.01 -25.16
N SER A 416 2.64 25.91 -25.11
CA SER A 416 2.13 24.57 -25.41
C SER A 416 1.07 24.17 -24.40
N PHE A 417 1.39 24.28 -23.10
CA PHE A 417 0.42 24.05 -22.03
C PHE A 417 -0.82 24.95 -22.16
N ARG A 418 -0.68 26.23 -22.53
CA ARG A 418 -1.83 27.12 -22.80
C ARG A 418 -2.70 26.66 -23.99
N LYS A 419 -2.11 26.14 -25.08
CA LYS A 419 -2.85 25.51 -26.19
C LYS A 419 -3.53 24.21 -25.76
N GLN A 420 -2.86 23.41 -24.95
CA GLN A 420 -3.31 22.09 -24.48
C GLN A 420 -4.22 22.17 -23.24
N LYS A 421 -4.41 23.35 -22.63
CA LYS A 421 -5.21 23.61 -21.43
C LYS A 421 -6.68 23.15 -21.53
N GLN A 422 -7.19 22.91 -22.74
CA GLN A 422 -8.58 22.47 -23.00
C GLN A 422 -8.62 21.12 -23.75
N VAL A 423 -7.50 20.38 -23.76
CA VAL A 423 -7.46 19.00 -24.25
C VAL A 423 -7.97 18.09 -23.15
N ASN A 424 -9.21 17.64 -23.29
CA ASN A 424 -9.83 16.72 -22.35
C ASN A 424 -9.60 15.24 -22.75
N ASN A 425 -9.19 15.01 -24.01
CA ASN A 425 -8.86 13.68 -24.52
C ASN A 425 -7.77 13.04 -23.67
N SER A 426 -8.13 11.94 -23.01
CA SER A 426 -7.30 11.33 -21.98
C SER A 426 -6.20 10.44 -22.54
N LEU A 427 -6.34 9.91 -23.77
CA LEU A 427 -5.23 9.28 -24.50
C LEU A 427 -4.19 10.34 -24.84
N VAL A 428 -4.60 11.43 -25.48
CA VAL A 428 -3.70 12.55 -25.79
C VAL A 428 -3.09 13.15 -24.53
N CYS A 429 -3.82 13.21 -23.41
CA CYS A 429 -3.23 13.59 -22.11
C CYS A 429 -2.25 12.54 -21.56
N GLN A 430 -2.50 11.23 -21.73
CA GLN A 430 -1.57 10.19 -21.30
C GLN A 430 -0.30 10.17 -22.16
N GLU A 431 -0.41 10.41 -23.46
CA GLU A 431 0.73 10.62 -24.35
C GLU A 431 1.48 11.89 -23.97
N LEU A 432 0.81 13.03 -23.85
CA LEU A 432 1.44 14.28 -23.38
C LEU A 432 2.05 14.15 -21.97
N LEU A 433 1.54 13.27 -21.10
CA LEU A 433 2.13 12.97 -19.79
C LEU A 433 3.33 12.01 -19.89
N ARG A 434 3.27 10.98 -20.76
CA ARG A 434 4.39 10.08 -21.07
C ARG A 434 5.53 10.87 -21.69
N ASP A 435 5.24 11.63 -22.75
CA ASP A 435 6.17 12.51 -23.44
C ASP A 435 6.70 13.58 -22.47
N ALA A 436 5.87 14.14 -21.59
CA ALA A 436 6.34 15.07 -20.54
C ALA A 436 7.24 14.40 -19.49
N MET A 437 7.00 13.13 -19.12
CA MET A 437 7.87 12.37 -18.24
C MET A 437 9.17 11.95 -18.95
N GLU A 438 9.11 11.61 -20.23
CA GLU A 438 10.27 11.36 -21.07
C GLU A 438 11.13 12.61 -21.18
N TRP A 439 10.56 13.76 -21.56
CA TRP A 439 11.25 15.05 -21.55
C TRP A 439 11.75 15.43 -20.16
N ASN A 440 11.01 15.15 -19.09
CA ASN A 440 11.48 15.40 -17.72
C ASN A 440 12.71 14.56 -17.36
N ASN A 441 12.75 13.29 -17.80
CA ASN A 441 13.83 12.36 -17.52
C ASN A 441 15.05 12.63 -18.41
N ILE A 442 14.84 12.93 -19.70
CA ILE A 442 15.86 13.44 -20.63
C ILE A 442 16.45 14.74 -20.08
N PHE A 443 15.60 15.67 -19.61
CA PHE A 443 16.08 16.89 -18.99
C PHE A 443 16.91 16.59 -17.73
N TYR A 444 16.47 15.66 -16.87
CA TYR A 444 17.22 15.26 -15.69
C TYR A 444 18.57 14.60 -16.04
N GLN A 445 18.62 13.73 -17.05
CA GLN A 445 19.87 13.13 -17.57
C GLN A 445 20.82 14.20 -18.15
N TRP A 446 20.30 15.13 -18.97
CA TRP A 446 21.08 16.26 -19.49
C TRP A 446 21.55 17.23 -18.40
N TYR A 447 20.91 17.25 -17.22
CA TYR A 447 21.35 18.02 -16.06
C TYR A 447 22.46 17.31 -15.26
N GLU A 448 22.33 16.01 -15.03
CA GLU A 448 23.32 15.21 -14.28
C GLU A 448 24.60 14.89 -15.09
N GLU A 449 24.46 14.58 -16.39
CA GLU A 449 25.55 14.03 -17.22
C GLU A 449 26.13 15.05 -18.23
N LYS A 450 25.40 16.15 -18.49
CA LYS A 450 25.55 17.08 -19.64
C LYS A 450 25.32 16.40 -21.00
N PRO A 451 24.51 16.97 -21.91
CA PRO A 451 24.30 16.38 -23.24
C PRO A 451 25.56 16.48 -24.11
N SER A 452 25.80 15.45 -24.93
CA SER A 452 26.73 15.55 -26.05
C SER A 452 26.18 16.50 -27.11
N ASP A 453 27.05 17.29 -27.75
CA ASP A 453 26.72 18.05 -28.97
C ASP A 453 26.33 17.15 -30.16
N THR A 454 26.45 15.82 -30.03
CA THR A 454 25.95 14.83 -30.99
C THR A 454 24.55 14.30 -30.68
N ASP A 455 23.92 14.67 -29.56
CA ASP A 455 22.56 14.22 -29.20
C ASP A 455 21.51 14.87 -30.16
N PRO A 456 20.75 14.06 -30.94
CA PRO A 456 19.80 14.61 -31.90
C PRO A 456 18.62 15.36 -31.26
N LYS A 457 18.13 14.90 -30.09
CA LYS A 457 17.05 15.58 -29.35
C LYS A 457 17.57 16.88 -28.74
N TYR A 458 18.82 16.92 -28.30
CA TYR A 458 19.47 18.12 -27.78
C TYR A 458 19.62 19.20 -28.85
N LEU A 459 20.21 18.87 -30.01
CA LEU A 459 20.32 19.79 -31.14
C LEU A 459 18.96 20.26 -31.67
N GLN A 460 17.94 19.39 -31.64
CA GLN A 460 16.56 19.75 -31.97
C GLN A 460 15.96 20.74 -30.97
N LEU A 461 16.20 20.53 -29.66
CA LEU A 461 15.82 21.48 -28.61
C LEU A 461 16.43 22.85 -28.89
N VAL A 462 17.76 22.95 -28.99
CA VAL A 462 18.53 24.20 -29.21
C VAL A 462 17.93 25.07 -30.33
N ARG A 463 17.62 24.46 -31.49
CA ARG A 463 17.01 25.14 -32.64
C ARG A 463 15.60 25.68 -32.35
N ALA A 464 14.84 25.00 -31.51
CA ALA A 464 13.54 25.46 -31.05
C ALA A 464 13.64 26.58 -29.98
N VAL A 465 14.67 26.57 -29.12
CA VAL A 465 14.69 27.45 -27.94
C VAL A 465 15.09 28.91 -28.19
N HIS A 466 15.67 29.29 -29.33
CA HIS A 466 16.23 30.64 -29.50
C HIS A 466 15.38 31.70 -30.25
N PRO A 467 14.10 31.98 -29.89
CA PRO A 467 13.36 33.15 -30.41
C PRO A 467 12.89 34.24 -29.38
N LYS A 468 13.80 34.78 -28.55
CA LYS A 468 13.79 36.16 -27.95
C LYS A 468 12.75 36.60 -26.85
N LYS A 469 13.07 36.32 -25.55
CA LYS A 469 13.12 37.20 -24.33
C LYS A 469 11.84 37.57 -23.46
N VAL A 470 12.03 37.62 -22.11
CA VAL A 470 11.30 38.40 -21.01
C VAL A 470 10.24 37.71 -20.06
N GLU A 471 10.14 38.15 -18.78
CA GLU A 471 9.62 37.53 -17.50
C GLU A 471 8.80 38.55 -16.56
N ASP A 472 8.21 38.39 -15.33
CA ASP A 472 7.43 37.39 -14.49
C ASP A 472 6.63 38.10 -13.29
N GLU A 473 6.46 37.53 -12.05
CA GLU A 473 6.00 38.05 -10.68
C GLU A 473 4.55 37.90 -10.01
N VAL A 474 4.54 37.61 -8.66
CA VAL A 474 3.63 37.97 -7.48
C VAL A 474 2.27 37.23 -7.09
N GLU A 475 1.76 37.44 -5.84
CA GLU A 475 0.92 36.59 -4.91
C GLU A 475 -0.40 37.26 -4.33
N LEU A 476 -1.32 36.54 -3.62
CA LEU A 476 -2.47 37.09 -2.81
C LEU A 476 -3.22 36.08 -1.85
N HIS A 477 -4.14 36.54 -0.96
CA HIS A 477 -4.88 35.76 0.09
C HIS A 477 -6.37 36.19 0.30
N GLY A 478 -7.24 35.41 1.00
CA GLY A 478 -8.53 35.99 1.50
C GLY A 478 -9.76 35.15 1.99
N ILE A 479 -9.79 33.80 1.99
CA ILE A 479 -11.09 33.05 2.04
C ILE A 479 -11.64 32.62 3.44
N SER A 480 -10.82 32.57 4.49
CA SER A 480 -11.05 31.68 5.65
C SER A 480 -12.20 31.98 6.64
N LEU A 481 -13.03 33.02 6.44
CA LEU A 481 -13.92 33.57 7.49
C LEU A 481 -15.36 33.04 7.55
N LEU A 482 -15.83 32.22 6.60
CA LEU A 482 -17.27 31.95 6.40
C LEU A 482 -17.85 30.66 7.03
N ILE A 483 -17.03 29.79 7.64
CA ILE A 483 -17.40 28.37 7.89
C ILE A 483 -18.07 28.10 9.25
N GLN A 484 -18.09 29.06 10.19
CA GLN A 484 -18.18 28.75 11.62
C GLN A 484 -19.58 28.56 12.23
N ASN A 485 -20.68 28.75 11.48
CA ASN A 485 -22.00 29.06 12.07
C ASN A 485 -23.05 27.93 12.16
N ASP A 486 -22.79 26.68 11.72
CA ASP A 486 -23.88 25.68 11.58
C ASP A 486 -23.54 24.25 12.06
N LYS A 487 -24.02 23.86 13.26
CA LYS A 487 -24.26 22.46 13.68
C LYS A 487 -25.06 22.33 14.99
N LYS A 488 -25.88 21.27 15.09
CA LYS A 488 -26.81 21.01 16.21
C LYS A 488 -26.33 19.95 17.22
N GLN A 489 -26.96 19.98 18.39
CA GLN A 489 -26.84 19.07 19.54
C GLN A 489 -27.60 17.73 19.29
N SER A 490 -27.46 16.66 20.08
CA SER A 490 -26.79 16.51 21.39
C SER A 490 -25.90 15.26 21.48
N ILE A 491 -25.18 15.13 22.60
CA ILE A 491 -24.15 14.11 22.89
C ILE A 491 -24.50 13.48 24.25
N PRO A 492 -24.33 12.16 24.47
CA PRO A 492 -24.54 11.53 25.79
C PRO A 492 -23.65 12.15 26.87
N SER A 493 -24.12 12.20 28.12
CA SER A 493 -23.43 12.98 29.16
C SER A 493 -22.10 12.34 29.57
N GLU A 494 -21.17 13.19 30.02
CA GLU A 494 -19.84 12.75 30.44
C GLU A 494 -19.91 11.77 31.61
N GLU A 495 -20.83 11.96 32.56
CA GLU A 495 -21.06 11.05 33.68
C GLU A 495 -21.50 9.64 33.25
N GLU A 496 -22.37 9.51 32.24
CA GLU A 496 -22.82 8.21 31.73
C GLU A 496 -21.66 7.44 31.07
N ILE A 497 -20.79 8.16 30.35
CA ILE A 497 -19.60 7.60 29.70
C ILE A 497 -18.61 7.14 30.77
N LEU A 498 -18.31 8.00 31.75
CA LEU A 498 -17.38 7.73 32.85
C LEU A 498 -17.86 6.57 33.74
N SER A 499 -19.15 6.48 34.03
CA SER A 499 -19.74 5.38 34.80
C SER A 499 -19.47 4.01 34.17
N LYS A 500 -19.77 3.87 32.86
CA LYS A 500 -19.56 2.62 32.10
C LYS A 500 -18.09 2.25 31.93
N ILE A 501 -17.16 3.21 31.96
CA ILE A 501 -15.70 2.95 31.95
C ILE A 501 -15.24 2.36 33.29
N ARG A 502 -15.73 2.91 34.42
CA ARG A 502 -15.35 2.47 35.77
C ARG A 502 -15.78 1.03 36.05
N GLU A 503 -17.00 0.66 35.68
CA GLU A 503 -17.51 -0.72 35.80
C GLU A 503 -16.67 -1.74 35.01
N ARG A 504 -16.33 -1.44 33.74
CA ARG A 504 -15.53 -2.32 32.89
C ARG A 504 -14.12 -2.57 33.47
N LYS A 505 -13.48 -1.55 34.05
CA LYS A 505 -12.18 -1.70 34.72
C LYS A 505 -12.27 -2.61 35.95
N LEU A 506 -13.26 -2.40 36.81
CA LEU A 506 -13.46 -3.17 38.03
C LEU A 506 -13.68 -4.67 37.72
N ASN A 507 -14.54 -4.98 36.75
CA ASN A 507 -14.80 -6.35 36.32
C ASN A 507 -13.54 -7.04 35.76
N SER A 508 -12.71 -6.31 35.01
CA SER A 508 -11.40 -6.81 34.54
C SER A 508 -10.43 -7.12 35.69
N TRP A 509 -10.37 -6.27 36.73
CA TRP A 509 -9.50 -6.50 37.88
C TRP A 509 -9.96 -7.66 38.77
N ILE A 510 -11.27 -7.82 38.96
CA ILE A 510 -11.84 -8.96 39.70
C ILE A 510 -11.49 -10.27 39.00
N LYS A 511 -11.68 -10.36 37.67
CA LYS A 511 -11.26 -11.51 36.86
C LYS A 511 -9.76 -11.83 37.07
N LEU A 512 -8.90 -10.83 36.86
CA LEU A 512 -7.45 -10.94 37.03
C LEU A 512 -6.98 -11.19 38.49
N TYR A 513 -7.87 -11.12 39.48
CA TYR A 513 -7.59 -11.52 40.86
C TYR A 513 -7.95 -12.99 41.09
N ILE A 514 -9.12 -13.41 40.60
CA ILE A 514 -9.61 -14.80 40.67
C ILE A 514 -8.61 -15.73 39.99
N GLU A 515 -8.20 -15.42 38.76
CA GLU A 515 -7.27 -16.23 37.95
C GLU A 515 -5.95 -16.49 38.71
N ARG A 516 -5.34 -15.45 39.28
CA ARG A 516 -4.08 -15.56 40.05
C ARG A 516 -4.20 -16.26 41.40
N ARG A 517 -5.41 -16.33 41.99
CA ARG A 517 -5.67 -17.15 43.18
C ARG A 517 -5.93 -18.61 42.79
N GLN A 518 -6.60 -18.84 41.66
CA GLN A 518 -6.81 -20.15 41.04
C GLN A 518 -5.51 -20.78 40.49
N GLU A 519 -4.50 -19.99 40.11
CA GLU A 519 -3.14 -20.46 39.80
C GLU A 519 -2.37 -20.93 41.03
N LYS A 520 -2.62 -20.33 42.20
CA LYS A 520 -1.97 -20.68 43.47
C LYS A 520 -2.74 -21.73 44.28
N ASN A 521 -3.76 -22.36 43.69
CA ASN A 521 -4.71 -23.27 44.35
C ASN A 521 -5.43 -22.67 45.58
N LEU A 522 -5.49 -21.33 45.67
CA LEU A 522 -6.15 -20.59 46.76
C LEU A 522 -7.63 -20.28 46.48
N LEU A 523 -8.12 -20.62 45.28
CA LEU A 523 -9.53 -20.65 44.89
C LEU A 523 -9.77 -21.81 43.92
N PRO A 524 -10.95 -22.46 43.93
CA PRO A 524 -11.25 -23.57 43.04
C PRO A 524 -11.39 -23.11 41.57
N ARG A 525 -10.84 -23.90 40.64
CA ARG A 525 -10.95 -23.67 39.17
C ARG A 525 -12.25 -24.18 38.55
N LYS A 526 -12.83 -25.25 39.09
CA LYS A 526 -13.96 -25.98 38.47
C LYS A 526 -15.35 -25.43 38.84
N THR A 527 -15.44 -24.61 39.89
CA THR A 527 -16.71 -24.10 40.42
C THR A 527 -16.79 -22.59 40.22
N LYS A 528 -17.93 -22.08 39.71
CA LYS A 528 -18.16 -20.63 39.69
C LYS A 528 -18.26 -20.12 41.13
N LEU A 529 -17.58 -19.00 41.42
CA LEU A 529 -17.77 -18.29 42.68
C LEU A 529 -19.18 -17.70 42.73
N ASP A 530 -19.76 -17.63 43.93
CA ASP A 530 -21.06 -17.03 44.14
C ASP A 530 -21.07 -15.55 43.73
N ALA A 531 -22.16 -15.13 43.08
CA ALA A 531 -22.31 -13.79 42.53
C ALA A 531 -22.43 -12.72 43.62
N LYS A 532 -23.03 -13.06 44.77
CA LYS A 532 -23.15 -12.14 45.92
C LYS A 532 -21.78 -11.94 46.57
N TYR A 533 -21.05 -13.03 46.86
CA TYR A 533 -19.66 -13.00 47.32
C TYR A 533 -18.75 -12.17 46.40
N VAL A 534 -18.86 -12.35 45.08
CA VAL A 534 -18.07 -11.57 44.10
C VAL A 534 -18.42 -10.08 44.14
N LYS A 535 -19.70 -9.73 44.24
CA LYS A 535 -20.19 -8.34 44.22
C LYS A 535 -19.93 -7.58 45.54
N GLU A 536 -20.08 -8.24 46.68
CA GLU A 536 -20.13 -7.61 48.01
C GLU A 536 -18.83 -7.76 48.80
N ILE A 537 -18.04 -8.83 48.61
CA ILE A 537 -16.82 -9.09 49.38
C ILE A 537 -15.58 -8.99 48.48
N LEU A 538 -15.58 -9.69 47.34
CA LEU A 538 -14.41 -9.74 46.47
C LEU A 538 -14.12 -8.39 45.80
N LYS A 539 -15.16 -7.62 45.47
CA LYS A 539 -15.08 -6.23 44.98
C LYS A 539 -14.20 -5.36 45.87
N SER A 540 -14.54 -5.25 47.15
CA SER A 540 -13.85 -4.42 48.14
C SER A 540 -12.40 -4.88 48.33
N LYS A 541 -12.20 -6.20 48.47
CA LYS A 541 -10.86 -6.80 48.56
C LYS A 541 -9.98 -6.44 47.35
N VAL A 542 -10.52 -6.53 46.13
CA VAL A 542 -9.77 -6.23 44.89
C VAL A 542 -9.46 -4.74 44.77
N LEU A 543 -10.42 -3.86 45.08
CA LEU A 543 -10.22 -2.41 45.08
C LEU A 543 -9.15 -1.99 46.09
N TYR A 544 -9.25 -2.44 47.35
CA TYR A 544 -8.28 -2.15 48.40
C TYR A 544 -6.87 -2.58 48.02
N GLU A 545 -6.67 -3.83 47.59
CA GLU A 545 -5.35 -4.33 47.17
C GLU A 545 -4.76 -3.52 45.99
N ARG A 546 -5.62 -3.00 45.10
CA ARG A 546 -5.20 -2.17 43.96
C ARG A 546 -4.81 -0.76 44.38
N ARG A 547 -5.65 -0.11 45.19
CA ARG A 547 -5.41 1.21 45.80
C ARG A 547 -4.14 1.18 46.66
N LYS A 548 -4.04 0.23 47.59
CA LYS A 548 -2.86 -0.01 48.45
C LYS A 548 -1.56 -0.19 47.63
N LYS A 549 -1.59 -0.99 46.56
CA LYS A 549 -0.42 -1.16 45.67
C LYS A 549 0.00 0.13 44.96
N ILE A 550 -0.94 1.01 44.61
CA ILE A 550 -0.64 2.29 43.96
C ILE A 550 -0.23 3.34 44.99
N LEU A 551 -0.88 3.37 46.16
CA LEU A 551 -0.51 4.19 47.32
C LEU A 551 0.95 3.97 47.73
N TYR A 552 1.40 2.71 47.88
CA TYR A 552 2.81 2.42 48.17
C TYR A 552 3.76 2.88 47.05
N ARG A 553 3.36 2.78 45.77
CA ARG A 553 4.18 3.26 44.64
C ARG A 553 4.29 4.78 44.62
N VAL A 554 3.20 5.49 44.91
CA VAL A 554 3.18 6.95 45.01
C VAL A 554 3.99 7.41 46.22
N SER A 555 3.79 6.78 47.38
CA SER A 555 4.56 7.05 48.60
C SER A 555 6.06 6.85 48.37
N ALA A 556 6.50 5.71 47.83
CA ALA A 556 7.90 5.42 47.54
C ALA A 556 8.54 6.35 46.48
N LYS A 557 7.71 7.04 45.68
CA LYS A 557 8.14 8.08 44.74
C LYS A 557 8.29 9.43 45.45
N LEU A 558 7.30 9.83 46.27
CA LEU A 558 7.34 11.05 47.08
C LEU A 558 8.47 11.06 48.12
N HIS A 559 8.95 9.90 48.57
CA HIS A 559 10.14 9.80 49.44
C HIS A 559 11.46 10.21 48.75
N ARG A 560 11.47 10.41 47.43
CA ARG A 560 12.65 10.83 46.66
C ARG A 560 12.71 12.37 46.52
N PRO A 561 13.86 12.95 46.09
CA PRO A 561 13.90 14.31 45.56
C PRO A 561 12.87 14.49 44.42
N SER A 562 12.43 15.73 44.18
CA SER A 562 11.52 16.02 43.07
C SER A 562 12.17 15.66 41.74
N THR A 563 11.40 15.06 40.82
CA THR A 563 11.87 14.80 39.45
C THR A 563 11.44 15.87 38.45
N ALA A 564 10.90 16.98 38.96
CA ALA A 564 10.59 18.17 38.18
C ALA A 564 11.86 18.77 37.60
N GLY A 565 11.79 19.19 36.34
CA GLY A 565 12.96 19.75 35.69
C GLY A 565 12.84 19.73 34.17
N LEU A 566 13.81 20.40 33.56
CA LEU A 566 14.07 20.33 32.14
C LEU A 566 14.94 19.11 31.84
N LYS A 567 14.62 18.37 30.78
CA LYS A 567 15.41 17.21 30.31
C LYS A 567 15.55 17.28 28.80
N CYS A 568 16.73 16.94 28.28
CA CYS A 568 16.90 16.77 26.84
C CYS A 568 16.23 15.48 26.36
N VAL A 569 15.92 15.41 25.07
CA VAL A 569 15.33 14.25 24.38
C VAL A 569 16.39 13.57 23.51
N ASN A 570 16.85 12.40 23.95
CA ASN A 570 17.94 11.67 23.31
C ASN A 570 17.66 11.33 21.82
N GLY A 571 18.70 11.43 21.00
CA GLY A 571 18.67 11.06 19.59
C GLY A 571 17.99 12.08 18.67
N THR A 572 17.80 13.32 19.10
CA THR A 572 17.78 14.46 18.16
C THR A 572 19.19 15.05 18.10
N PHE A 573 19.61 15.54 16.94
CA PHE A 573 20.97 16.07 16.74
C PHE A 573 21.17 17.38 17.51
N ASN A 574 20.18 18.28 17.44
CA ASN A 574 20.08 19.42 18.36
C ASN A 574 19.45 18.96 19.68
N ASP A 575 19.92 19.52 20.79
CA ASP A 575 19.34 19.30 22.13
C ASP A 575 17.93 19.88 22.22
N ILE A 576 16.89 19.03 22.10
CA ILE A 576 15.50 19.45 22.34
C ILE A 576 15.17 19.23 23.81
N THR A 577 15.02 20.33 24.54
CA THR A 577 14.63 20.35 25.94
C THR A 577 13.11 20.18 26.09
N VAL A 578 12.66 19.43 27.09
CA VAL A 578 11.25 19.30 27.47
C VAL A 578 11.05 19.37 28.98
N ILE A 579 9.87 19.85 29.40
CA ILE A 579 9.50 20.01 30.81
C ILE A 579 8.95 18.68 31.35
N TYR A 580 9.46 18.26 32.51
CA TYR A 580 8.90 17.17 33.31
C TYR A 580 8.31 17.69 34.63
N THR A 581 7.17 17.14 35.04
CA THR A 581 6.54 17.39 36.34
C THR A 581 7.30 16.69 37.48
N PRO A 582 7.04 16.99 38.77
CA PRO A 582 7.58 16.24 39.92
C PRO A 582 7.36 14.72 39.83
N TRP A 583 6.35 14.33 39.05
CA TRP A 583 5.87 12.98 38.84
C TRP A 583 6.49 12.29 37.61
N ASN A 584 7.51 12.86 36.98
CA ASN A 584 8.15 12.32 35.77
C ASN A 584 7.16 12.08 34.60
N SER A 585 6.09 12.87 34.52
CA SER A 585 5.28 13.01 33.32
C SER A 585 5.81 14.19 32.51
N ARG A 586 5.84 14.08 31.17
CA ARG A 586 6.19 15.20 30.28
C ARG A 586 5.01 16.16 30.20
N VAL A 587 5.27 17.47 30.26
CA VAL A 587 4.27 18.51 29.94
C VAL A 587 4.21 18.73 28.43
N PHE A 588 3.01 18.76 27.86
CA PHE A 588 2.79 19.08 26.45
C PHE A 588 2.41 20.56 26.29
N THR A 589 3.32 21.35 25.71
CA THR A 589 3.20 22.81 25.59
C THR A 589 2.66 23.30 24.25
N GLU A 590 2.59 22.43 23.23
CA GLU A 590 2.17 22.78 21.86
C GLU A 590 1.31 21.67 21.24
N LYS A 591 0.38 22.01 20.34
CA LYS A 591 -0.48 21.04 19.65
C LYS A 591 0.24 20.43 18.45
N GLY A 592 0.49 19.12 18.53
CA GLY A 592 1.13 18.34 17.47
C GLY A 592 2.57 17.94 17.82
N ASN A 593 3.09 16.93 17.13
CA ASN A 593 4.36 16.30 17.50
C ASN A 593 5.58 17.07 16.96
N PHE A 594 5.90 18.23 17.57
CA PHE A 594 7.03 19.11 17.20
C PHE A 594 8.35 18.33 17.08
N ILE A 595 8.67 17.50 18.07
CA ILE A 595 9.93 16.74 18.12
C ILE A 595 10.07 15.79 16.93
N TYR A 596 9.00 15.05 16.59
CA TYR A 596 8.99 14.18 15.42
C TYR A 596 9.15 14.96 14.10
N LYS A 597 8.52 16.14 13.98
CA LYS A 597 8.68 17.02 12.82
C LYS A 597 10.11 17.56 12.70
N GLN A 598 10.72 18.00 13.80
CA GLN A 598 12.10 18.52 13.76
C GLN A 598 13.13 17.41 13.53
N ARG A 599 12.98 16.23 14.13
CA ARG A 599 13.83 15.08 13.80
C ARG A 599 13.77 14.81 12.29
N LYS A 600 12.57 14.64 11.71
CA LYS A 600 12.46 14.39 10.26
C LYS A 600 13.06 15.51 9.38
N ARG A 601 12.93 16.79 9.76
CA ARG A 601 13.58 17.90 9.02
C ARG A 601 15.10 17.84 9.11
N HIS A 602 15.64 17.51 10.29
CA HIS A 602 17.07 17.39 10.50
C HIS A 602 17.65 16.14 9.82
N ASP A 603 16.94 15.01 9.84
CA ASP A 603 17.33 13.78 9.15
C ASP A 603 17.46 14.04 7.63
N GLN A 604 16.54 14.81 7.04
CA GLN A 604 16.61 15.22 5.64
C GLN A 604 17.79 16.17 5.39
N TYR A 605 17.95 17.23 6.19
CA TYR A 605 19.07 18.16 6.06
C TYR A 605 20.45 17.48 6.12
N LEU A 606 20.61 16.43 6.93
CA LEU A 606 21.85 15.64 6.97
C LEU A 606 22.10 14.84 5.68
N LEU A 607 21.06 14.34 5.02
CA LEU A 607 21.18 13.70 3.71
C LEU A 607 21.53 14.75 2.65
N ASP A 608 20.78 15.85 2.59
CA ASP A 608 21.00 16.96 1.66
C ASP A 608 22.44 17.54 1.78
N LEU A 609 23.00 17.55 2.99
CA LEU A 609 24.39 17.97 3.27
C LEU A 609 25.43 16.92 2.86
N LEU A 610 25.17 15.63 3.03
CA LEU A 610 26.07 14.55 2.62
C LEU A 610 26.14 14.44 1.09
N ASP A 611 24.98 14.49 0.43
CA ASP A 611 24.86 14.50 -1.03
C ASP A 611 25.59 15.72 -1.61
N TYR A 612 25.44 16.89 -0.98
CA TYR A 612 26.20 18.09 -1.33
C TYR A 612 27.72 17.92 -1.09
N GLU A 613 28.15 17.35 0.03
CA GLU A 613 29.58 17.13 0.29
C GLU A 613 30.22 16.17 -0.73
N GLU A 614 29.52 15.11 -1.16
CA GLU A 614 29.99 14.19 -2.19
C GLU A 614 30.07 14.88 -3.56
N TYR A 615 29.00 15.60 -3.95
CA TYR A 615 28.96 16.39 -5.18
C TYR A 615 30.09 17.43 -5.22
N ARG A 616 30.29 18.18 -4.13
CA ARG A 616 31.38 19.16 -3.97
C ARG A 616 32.74 18.50 -4.11
N LYS A 617 33.02 17.39 -3.41
CA LYS A 617 34.31 16.68 -3.51
C LYS A 617 34.58 16.17 -4.92
N LYS A 618 33.55 15.67 -5.62
CA LYS A 618 33.65 15.15 -6.98
C LYS A 618 33.94 16.24 -8.03
N TRP A 619 33.30 17.40 -7.90
CA TRP A 619 33.27 18.38 -9.00
C TRP A 619 34.01 19.70 -8.73
N ILE A 620 34.34 20.08 -7.49
CA ILE A 620 34.91 21.41 -7.17
C ILE A 620 36.25 21.69 -7.86
N ASN A 621 37.03 20.66 -8.22
CA ASN A 621 38.26 20.85 -8.97
C ASN A 621 37.97 21.08 -10.45
N VAL A 622 37.08 20.30 -11.07
CA VAL A 622 36.65 20.50 -12.47
C VAL A 622 36.09 21.92 -12.66
N TYR A 623 35.28 22.42 -11.73
CA TYR A 623 34.76 23.80 -11.78
C TYR A 623 35.80 24.90 -11.47
N LYS A 624 37.01 24.56 -11.00
CA LYS A 624 38.15 25.49 -10.98
C LYS A 624 38.91 25.44 -12.29
N ASP A 625 39.17 24.24 -12.81
CA ASP A 625 39.90 24.01 -14.05
C ASP A 625 39.17 24.69 -15.24
N GLU A 626 37.83 24.57 -15.29
CA GLU A 626 36.95 25.28 -16.24
C GLU A 626 37.00 26.80 -16.04
N MET A 627 37.09 27.30 -14.80
CA MET A 627 37.16 28.73 -14.50
C MET A 627 38.52 29.34 -14.90
N GLU A 628 39.64 28.65 -14.62
CA GLU A 628 40.96 29.05 -15.12
C GLU A 628 41.04 28.99 -16.65
N TRP A 629 40.34 28.04 -17.28
CA TRP A 629 40.24 27.94 -18.73
C TRP A 629 39.42 29.09 -19.35
N GLU A 630 38.25 29.42 -18.80
CA GLU A 630 37.45 30.58 -19.26
C GLU A 630 38.19 31.91 -19.08
N ASP A 631 38.84 32.12 -17.92
CA ASP A 631 39.69 33.30 -17.67
C ASP A 631 40.84 33.40 -18.68
N THR A 632 41.48 32.26 -19.01
CA THR A 632 42.54 32.18 -20.03
C THR A 632 42.00 32.49 -21.43
N VAL A 633 40.79 32.03 -21.76
CA VAL A 633 40.14 32.27 -23.05
C VAL A 633 39.65 33.71 -23.21
N GLU A 634 39.19 34.39 -22.15
CA GLU A 634 38.91 35.83 -22.21
C GLU A 634 40.20 36.66 -22.35
N GLN A 635 41.28 36.31 -21.62
CA GLN A 635 42.59 36.97 -21.78
C GLN A 635 43.16 36.83 -23.20
N LEU A 636 43.12 35.64 -23.78
CA LEU A 636 43.56 35.39 -25.17
C LEU A 636 42.74 36.15 -26.22
N ARG A 637 41.52 36.60 -25.87
CA ARG A 637 40.66 37.46 -26.71
C ARG A 637 40.88 38.95 -26.46
N GLY A 638 41.85 39.33 -25.63
CA GLY A 638 42.11 40.72 -25.24
C GLY A 638 41.09 41.30 -24.25
N GLY A 639 40.25 40.47 -23.65
CA GLY A 639 39.37 40.83 -22.54
C GLY A 639 40.08 40.74 -21.20
N TYR A 640 39.48 41.37 -20.17
CA TYR A 640 39.82 41.08 -18.78
C TYR A 640 38.83 40.06 -18.22
N PRO A 641 39.28 39.09 -17.42
CA PRO A 641 38.42 38.03 -16.89
C PRO A 641 37.26 38.57 -16.06
N ARG A 642 36.05 38.06 -16.32
CA ARG A 642 34.78 38.48 -15.71
C ARG A 642 34.62 38.06 -14.25
N LYS A 643 35.01 38.98 -13.36
CA LYS A 643 34.77 38.89 -11.91
C LYS A 643 33.31 38.76 -11.46
N ASP A 644 32.33 38.89 -12.36
CA ASP A 644 30.89 38.84 -12.06
C ASP A 644 30.25 37.44 -12.20
N ARG A 645 31.02 36.39 -12.55
CA ARG A 645 30.58 34.98 -12.49
C ARG A 645 31.72 34.02 -12.18
N SER A 646 31.86 33.63 -10.92
CA SER A 646 32.66 32.44 -10.57
C SER A 646 31.79 31.19 -10.59
N TRP A 647 32.28 30.09 -11.17
CA TRP A 647 31.65 28.77 -11.00
C TRP A 647 31.57 28.31 -9.53
N MET A 648 32.35 28.94 -8.63
CA MET A 648 32.23 28.75 -7.18
C MET A 648 30.94 29.33 -6.60
N GLU A 649 30.24 30.25 -7.29
CA GLU A 649 28.96 30.82 -6.83
C GLU A 649 27.86 29.77 -6.73
N LEU A 650 27.88 28.73 -7.56
CA LEU A 650 26.96 27.60 -7.45
C LEU A 650 27.17 26.84 -6.13
N PHE A 651 28.42 26.59 -5.76
CA PHE A 651 28.77 25.96 -4.48
C PHE A 651 28.44 26.88 -3.29
N GLN A 652 28.73 28.18 -3.39
CA GLN A 652 28.41 29.17 -2.37
C GLN A 652 26.90 29.30 -2.16
N TRP A 653 26.10 29.33 -3.23
CA TRP A 653 24.65 29.39 -3.15
C TRP A 653 24.06 28.14 -2.46
N TYR A 654 24.61 26.96 -2.76
CA TYR A 654 24.18 25.71 -2.11
C TYR A 654 24.62 25.64 -0.64
N GLU A 655 25.83 26.13 -0.31
CA GLU A 655 26.29 26.32 1.06
C GLU A 655 25.40 27.31 1.84
N ASP A 656 25.02 28.42 1.23
CA ASP A 656 24.14 29.44 1.82
C ASP A 656 22.71 28.91 2.03
N TYR A 657 22.21 28.10 1.09
CA TYR A 657 20.91 27.44 1.14
C TYR A 657 20.84 26.38 2.24
N LEU A 658 21.82 25.46 2.29
CA LEU A 658 21.93 24.47 3.35
C LEU A 658 22.17 25.14 4.70
N SER A 659 23.00 26.19 4.76
CA SER A 659 23.18 27.00 5.95
C SER A 659 21.90 27.72 6.37
N ALA A 660 21.03 28.12 5.44
CA ALA A 660 19.72 28.71 5.77
C ALA A 660 18.78 27.65 6.38
N ILE A 661 18.70 26.45 5.80
CA ILE A 661 17.95 25.32 6.36
C ILE A 661 18.45 24.98 7.77
N SER A 662 19.77 24.89 7.96
CA SER A 662 20.39 24.64 9.26
C SER A 662 20.02 25.71 10.29
N ARG A 663 20.23 26.99 9.96
CA ARG A 663 19.86 28.15 10.79
C ARG A 663 18.37 28.19 11.13
N ASP A 664 17.50 27.71 10.26
CA ASP A 664 16.05 27.65 10.50
C ASP A 664 15.66 26.50 11.45
N ILE A 665 16.27 25.32 11.29
CA ILE A 665 16.07 24.17 12.21
C ILE A 665 16.64 24.51 13.60
N GLU A 666 17.79 25.17 13.66
CA GLU A 666 18.39 25.67 14.90
C GLU A 666 17.52 26.76 15.55
N ARG A 667 17.10 27.79 14.79
CA ARG A 667 16.24 28.89 15.29
C ARG A 667 14.92 28.39 15.84
N ASP A 668 14.28 27.42 15.18
CA ASP A 668 13.08 26.75 15.69
C ASP A 668 13.37 26.02 17.00
N THR A 669 14.48 25.28 17.07
CA THR A 669 14.87 24.51 18.26
C THR A 669 15.17 25.43 19.45
N ILE A 670 15.94 26.50 19.23
CA ILE A 670 16.22 27.55 20.21
C ILE A 670 14.93 28.24 20.66
N THR A 671 14.00 28.51 19.74
CA THR A 671 12.71 29.15 20.07
C THR A 671 11.82 28.22 20.90
N TYR A 672 11.73 26.93 20.54
CA TYR A 672 11.01 25.92 21.32
C TYR A 672 11.62 25.74 22.71
N ASN A 673 12.94 25.64 22.80
CA ASN A 673 13.67 25.53 24.06
C ASN A 673 13.43 26.76 24.94
N LYS A 674 13.61 27.98 24.42
CA LYS A 674 13.33 29.24 25.15
C LYS A 674 11.90 29.26 25.71
N ARG A 675 10.90 28.82 24.95
CA ARG A 675 9.53 28.62 25.47
C ARG A 675 9.51 27.62 26.63
N GLN A 676 10.16 26.45 26.51
CA GLN A 676 10.20 25.47 27.61
C GLN A 676 10.88 26.03 28.88
N TYR A 677 11.96 26.80 28.76
CA TYR A 677 12.58 27.49 29.91
C TYR A 677 11.60 28.47 30.57
N CYS A 678 11.02 29.41 29.80
CA CYS A 678 10.09 30.40 30.35
C CYS A 678 8.79 29.79 30.91
N TYR A 679 8.33 28.66 30.39
CA TYR A 679 7.24 27.88 30.98
C TYR A 679 7.69 27.18 32.27
N TYR A 680 8.87 26.57 32.28
CA TYR A 680 9.39 25.89 33.48
C TYR A 680 9.67 26.85 34.62
N GLU A 681 10.21 28.05 34.39
CA GLU A 681 10.41 29.06 35.44
C GLU A 681 9.08 29.46 36.12
N LYS A 682 7.99 29.56 35.35
CA LYS A 682 6.66 29.86 35.87
C LYS A 682 6.01 28.66 36.58
N LEU A 683 6.26 27.44 36.09
CA LEU A 683 5.71 26.21 36.66
C LEU A 683 6.53 25.68 37.85
N LYS A 684 7.82 26.03 37.97
CA LYS A 684 8.71 25.48 39.01
C LYS A 684 8.22 25.76 40.44
N PRO A 685 7.84 27.00 40.83
CA PRO A 685 7.32 27.25 42.18
C PRO A 685 6.07 26.42 42.48
N GLN A 686 5.14 26.34 41.52
CA GLN A 686 3.92 25.53 41.63
C GLN A 686 4.25 24.04 41.74
N PHE A 687 5.23 23.54 40.97
CA PHE A 687 5.70 22.15 41.05
C PHE A 687 6.38 21.82 42.39
N GLU A 688 7.11 22.76 42.98
CA GLU A 688 7.76 22.60 44.28
C GLU A 688 6.73 22.62 45.42
N GLU A 689 5.79 23.57 45.38
CA GLU A 689 4.64 23.68 46.28
C GLU A 689 3.75 22.43 46.23
N MET A 690 3.25 22.05 45.04
CA MET A 690 2.44 20.85 44.84
C MET A 690 3.16 19.56 45.29
N TYR A 691 4.49 19.48 45.17
CA TYR A 691 5.26 18.32 45.65
C TYR A 691 5.43 18.32 47.17
N ALA A 692 5.62 19.49 47.80
CA ALA A 692 5.65 19.64 49.26
C ALA A 692 4.29 19.31 49.89
N ASP A 693 3.19 19.82 49.33
CA ASP A 693 1.84 19.49 49.77
C ASP A 693 1.51 18.02 49.49
N SER A 694 1.93 17.44 48.37
CA SER A 694 1.77 16.00 48.13
C SER A 694 2.51 15.14 49.16
N LYS A 695 3.70 15.56 49.63
CA LYS A 695 4.40 14.91 50.74
C LYS A 695 3.62 15.04 52.06
N LYS A 696 3.14 16.24 52.39
CA LYS A 696 2.34 16.55 53.59
C LYS A 696 1.02 15.77 53.60
N ASN A 697 0.35 15.68 52.46
CA ASN A 697 -0.87 14.91 52.24
C ASN A 697 -0.62 13.41 52.35
N MET A 698 0.46 12.89 51.75
CA MET A 698 0.86 11.49 51.89
C MET A 698 1.14 11.13 53.35
N LYS A 699 1.79 12.01 54.13
CA LYS A 699 2.01 11.78 55.56
C LYS A 699 0.68 11.69 56.32
N ARG A 700 -0.19 12.69 56.15
CA ARG A 700 -1.54 12.72 56.77
C ARG A 700 -2.38 11.48 56.38
N LEU A 701 -2.39 11.12 55.11
CA LEU A 701 -3.07 9.94 54.58
C LEU A 701 -2.56 8.64 55.23
N MET A 702 -1.24 8.47 55.34
CA MET A 702 -0.66 7.29 55.97
C MET A 702 -0.90 7.25 57.50
N GLU A 703 -1.01 8.40 58.15
CA GLU A 703 -1.38 8.52 59.57
C GLU A 703 -2.86 8.15 59.78
N VAL A 704 -3.79 8.65 58.95
CA VAL A 704 -5.22 8.27 58.97
C VAL A 704 -5.42 6.78 58.65
N VAL A 705 -4.78 6.28 57.59
CA VAL A 705 -4.83 4.86 57.19
C VAL A 705 -4.31 3.93 58.30
N LYS A 706 -3.34 4.39 59.11
CA LYS A 706 -2.86 3.64 60.28
C LYS A 706 -3.79 3.78 61.50
N ARG A 707 -4.29 4.99 61.78
CA ARG A 707 -5.16 5.29 62.93
C ARG A 707 -6.50 4.57 62.85
N ASN A 708 -7.07 4.50 61.66
CA ASN A 708 -8.39 3.93 61.39
C ASN A 708 -8.29 2.49 60.85
N GLU A 709 -7.12 1.84 61.03
CA GLU A 709 -6.83 0.44 60.65
C GLU A 709 -7.27 0.04 59.22
N VAL A 710 -7.26 1.00 58.28
CA VAL A 710 -8.00 0.94 57.01
C VAL A 710 -7.66 -0.32 56.21
N GLY A 711 -8.70 -1.12 55.96
CA GLY A 711 -8.60 -2.53 55.61
C GLY A 711 -9.38 -2.91 54.36
N PRO A 712 -9.36 -4.20 53.97
CA PRO A 712 -9.91 -4.64 52.69
C PRO A 712 -11.44 -4.62 52.55
N TYR A 713 -12.14 -4.28 53.64
CA TYR A 713 -13.59 -4.29 53.78
C TYR A 713 -14.10 -3.08 54.60
N THR A 714 -13.25 -2.09 54.90
CA THR A 714 -13.63 -0.92 55.72
C THR A 714 -14.49 0.08 54.93
N ASP A 715 -14.57 -0.06 53.61
CA ASP A 715 -15.55 0.61 52.75
C ASP A 715 -16.99 0.29 53.15
N ALA A 716 -17.26 -0.89 53.71
CA ALA A 716 -18.57 -1.26 54.24
C ALA A 716 -18.99 -0.51 55.52
N VAL A 717 -18.05 0.16 56.20
CA VAL A 717 -18.30 1.02 57.38
C VAL A 717 -18.00 2.51 57.11
N GLY A 718 -17.86 2.89 55.84
CA GLY A 718 -17.63 4.28 55.40
C GLY A 718 -16.17 4.68 55.27
N GLU A 719 -15.22 3.85 55.68
CA GLU A 719 -13.78 4.12 55.63
C GLU A 719 -13.13 3.51 54.38
N ASP A 720 -13.61 3.95 53.21
CA ASP A 720 -13.09 3.50 51.92
C ASP A 720 -11.72 4.11 51.61
N LEU A 721 -10.70 3.27 51.40
CA LEU A 721 -9.35 3.73 51.06
C LEU A 721 -9.31 4.61 49.80
N GLY A 722 -10.22 4.44 48.85
CA GLY A 722 -10.31 5.28 47.66
C GLY A 722 -10.86 6.68 47.95
N GLN A 723 -11.90 6.77 48.77
CA GLN A 723 -12.41 8.04 49.29
C GLN A 723 -11.35 8.77 50.13
N ILE A 724 -10.74 8.09 51.11
CA ILE A 724 -9.72 8.69 51.99
C ILE A 724 -8.50 9.16 51.15
N MET A 725 -8.13 8.45 50.08
CA MET A 725 -7.12 8.92 49.12
C MET A 725 -7.52 10.24 48.44
N LYS A 726 -8.79 10.40 48.00
CA LYS A 726 -9.29 11.63 47.36
C LYS A 726 -9.34 12.81 48.33
N GLU A 727 -9.80 12.59 49.56
CA GLU A 727 -9.83 13.60 50.63
C GLU A 727 -8.43 14.15 50.94
N HIS A 728 -7.40 13.33 50.70
CA HIS A 728 -5.98 13.71 50.79
C HIS A 728 -5.35 14.10 49.43
N GLY A 729 -6.15 14.35 48.39
CA GLY A 729 -5.69 14.87 47.10
C GLY A 729 -5.05 13.85 46.15
N PHE A 730 -5.26 12.55 46.35
CA PHE A 730 -4.77 11.49 45.46
C PHE A 730 -5.91 10.89 44.63
N LYS A 731 -5.71 10.75 43.31
CA LYS A 731 -6.68 10.07 42.43
C LYS A 731 -6.85 8.60 42.84
N ASP A 732 -8.09 8.16 43.00
CA ASP A 732 -8.43 6.74 43.16
C ASP A 732 -8.24 6.02 41.82
N PRO A 733 -7.43 4.94 41.74
CA PRO A 733 -7.17 4.22 40.49
C PRO A 733 -8.40 3.71 39.74
N SER A 734 -9.56 3.55 40.38
CA SER A 734 -10.80 3.16 39.69
C SER A 734 -11.39 4.29 38.84
N ASP A 735 -11.19 5.55 39.22
CA ASP A 735 -11.68 6.70 38.47
C ASP A 735 -10.81 7.01 37.24
N GLN A 736 -11.34 7.78 36.30
CA GLN A 736 -10.59 8.25 35.13
C GLN A 736 -11.14 9.56 34.59
N GLU A 737 -10.59 10.66 35.06
CA GLU A 737 -10.31 11.76 34.14
C GLU A 737 -9.07 11.39 33.32
N ASN A 738 -8.91 11.99 32.14
CA ASN A 738 -7.84 11.63 31.22
C ASN A 738 -6.43 11.83 31.82
N ASP A 739 -5.51 10.93 31.49
CA ASP A 739 -4.07 11.18 31.59
C ASP A 739 -3.67 12.09 30.41
N GLN A 740 -3.72 13.40 30.62
CA GLN A 740 -3.13 14.44 29.77
C GLN A 740 -2.08 15.23 30.57
#